data_AF-A0A522ZTR6-F1
#
_entry.id   AF-A0A522ZTR6-F1
#
_cell.length_a   1.000
_cell.length_b   1.000
_cell.length_c   1.000
_cell.angle_alpha   90.00
_cell.angle_beta   90.00
_cell.angle_gamma   90.00
#
_symmetry.space_group_name_H-M   'P 1'
#
loop_
_entity.id
_entity.type
_entity.pdbx_description
1 polymer ?
#
loop_
_entity_poly.entity_id
_entity_poly.type
_entity_poly.pdbx_seq_one_letter_code
_entity_poly.pdbx_strand_id
1 'polypeptide(L)'
;MTLPRRLPIVIGICATFALAGCATPDVVRNAAPPIGKTIGGQSAPDAKALPIEISKPVAADREKAIANYQALLKLNPDKAVHDEAVRRIADLQVEIEDLKGNPESGQATLADSISRYRHLLAKNPDAVGNDRLFYQLARAYDNSGDWKNAIATLDVLEVRYPNSDLMGDAHFRNAELLYRHDQFKKAAEQYHIVMDLGRDTPLYATAQYKYGWSLYKQQHYDDAIAVFFNILDHDLPKDASADPDKALENVEKDKYDIAKDALRVTSLAFTALGGGPAVNTYYKKHGEPRFYELVYNALGAMMLDQQRYTDAAKAYRAFIDGHPKHADAPRFQDKVIATYKAAGFNDKVLAATERYADDYAPDSAYWGDKAPTKEAMEHLHGDFVEIGRHYQAKAEQEKTAPSATRDADYATAAHWYQRFQNFFPVDAGAAPTSLLLGDALFDGDQTRDAAWVYEKTAYAYPGYAKAPDAALAAVQAWQKLAKTAPEAQREDALSMSIRSSKKLALVFPQHPKRDEVLAQASVDLLTLKRFDEATRVATEVLKAQPPAPPALQRTTLGVVGDARFAQSNYPDAEHAYTKLLALAPAGDKEHPHVVSQLALSIYRQGEAQQKLGNWRVAAENYLRVGKVVPEAELHPTADYNAAAAFIQLKDWPRAEQTLESFRQQFPDNKLIPDVDKKLAVSYQTDGKLALAAAAYMRISQRTTESVDTRREAAWLAAQLYDQAPDAAHADTAYQSYVSQYPLPLDRAMDARARLTKLALARHDEAAYEHWLEEIISADARAGAARNEKSRVLASHASLILARKSAEQEKAIALAQPLKDSLTRKTAAMQATVQKLQRTLGYGIAEDTTAATFELGALYEDFANALMHSQRPALGGDELAQYNLLLQEKADPLFDQAIKAHEANLAHVGQGVYDKWVAQSVAALARLAPGLYAKHEKSEASYDHLH
;
A
#
# COMPACT_ATOMS: atom_id res chain seq x y z
N MET A 1 0.25 -31.29 51.22
CA MET A 1 -0.27 -31.83 52.50
C MET A 1 0.92 -32.20 53.38
N THR A 2 0.88 -31.75 54.64
CA THR A 2 1.59 -32.26 55.83
C THR A 2 3.14 -32.25 55.89
N LEU A 3 3.65 -31.20 56.54
CA LEU A 3 4.74 -31.26 57.55
C LEU A 3 4.44 -32.33 58.64
N PRO A 4 5.42 -32.94 59.38
CA PRO A 4 6.31 -32.19 60.29
C PRO A 4 7.70 -32.80 60.71
N ARG A 5 8.59 -31.91 61.20
CA ARG A 5 9.52 -31.94 62.39
C ARG A 5 10.45 -33.13 62.77
N ARG A 6 11.72 -32.72 63.06
CA ARG A 6 12.64 -32.96 64.24
C ARG A 6 13.92 -33.84 64.09
N LEU A 7 15.06 -33.25 64.51
CA LEU A 7 16.38 -33.80 64.94
C LEU A 7 16.28 -34.90 66.04
N PRO A 8 17.30 -35.77 66.38
CA PRO A 8 18.71 -35.42 66.72
C PRO A 8 19.88 -36.46 66.49
N ILE A 9 21.13 -35.97 66.57
CA ILE A 9 22.43 -36.46 67.16
C ILE A 9 22.79 -37.99 67.29
N VAL A 10 24.07 -38.33 67.00
CA VAL A 10 25.05 -39.20 67.76
C VAL A 10 25.73 -40.38 66.99
N ILE A 11 27.06 -40.25 66.84
CA ILE A 11 28.23 -41.18 67.02
C ILE A 11 28.12 -42.68 66.62
N GLY A 12 29.13 -43.12 65.84
CA GLY A 12 29.93 -44.32 66.15
C GLY A 12 30.28 -45.27 65.00
N ILE A 13 31.58 -45.53 64.78
CA ILE A 13 32.27 -46.84 64.89
C ILE A 13 33.49 -46.97 63.96
N CYS A 14 34.64 -47.18 64.62
CA CYS A 14 35.84 -48.01 64.36
C CYS A 14 36.32 -48.36 62.94
N ALA A 15 37.62 -48.19 62.72
CA ALA A 15 38.41 -49.06 61.86
C ALA A 15 39.77 -49.42 62.51
N THR A 16 40.04 -50.71 62.49
CA THR A 16 41.17 -51.47 63.06
C THR A 16 42.43 -51.40 62.20
N PHE A 17 43.60 -51.20 62.82
CA PHE A 17 44.92 -51.39 62.19
C PHE A 17 45.41 -52.82 62.41
N ALA A 18 45.84 -53.48 61.33
CA ALA A 18 46.58 -54.74 61.34
C ALA A 18 48.05 -54.49 60.97
N LEU A 19 48.94 -55.15 61.70
CA LEU A 19 50.41 -55.11 61.62
C LEU A 19 50.96 -56.15 60.64
N ALA A 20 51.93 -55.72 59.83
CA ALA A 20 53.05 -56.51 59.29
C ALA A 20 54.19 -55.50 59.08
N GLY A 21 55.46 -55.65 59.45
CA GLY A 21 56.27 -56.81 59.80
C GLY A 21 57.50 -56.81 58.90
N CYS A 22 58.66 -56.33 59.37
CA CYS A 22 60.03 -56.57 58.86
C CYS A 22 61.03 -56.10 59.95
N ALA A 23 61.77 -57.01 60.59
CA ALA A 23 63.12 -57.49 60.24
C ALA A 23 64.24 -56.50 60.67
N THR A 24 64.96 -56.85 61.75
CA THR A 24 66.12 -56.10 62.27
C THR A 24 67.45 -56.82 61.98
N PRO A 25 68.59 -56.09 61.87
CA PRO A 25 69.89 -56.65 61.46
C PRO A 25 70.66 -57.41 62.56
N ASP A 26 71.62 -58.22 62.10
CA ASP A 26 72.32 -59.35 62.74
C ASP A 26 73.32 -59.07 63.90
N VAL A 27 73.28 -57.91 64.58
CA VAL A 27 74.38 -57.50 65.50
C VAL A 27 74.10 -57.71 67.00
N VAL A 28 72.92 -58.18 67.40
CA VAL A 28 72.60 -58.51 68.83
C VAL A 28 72.52 -60.03 69.05
N ARG A 29 73.39 -60.80 68.40
CA ARG A 29 73.34 -62.27 68.45
C ARG A 29 74.14 -62.92 69.59
N ASN A 30 74.95 -62.19 70.35
CA ASN A 30 75.77 -62.80 71.41
C ASN A 30 75.94 -61.90 72.65
N ALA A 31 74.89 -61.82 73.47
CA ALA A 31 75.06 -61.51 74.90
C ALA A 31 73.91 -62.19 75.67
N ALA A 32 74.28 -63.28 76.37
CA ALA A 32 73.44 -64.20 77.12
C ALA A 32 72.65 -65.25 76.29
N PRO A 33 72.73 -66.56 76.66
CA PRO A 33 71.93 -67.58 76.01
C PRO A 33 70.43 -67.29 76.19
N PRO A 34 69.59 -67.57 75.19
CA PRO A 34 68.15 -67.42 75.33
C PRO A 34 67.65 -68.30 76.48
N ILE A 35 66.90 -67.67 77.40
CA ILE A 35 66.26 -68.29 78.58
C ILE A 35 65.52 -69.60 78.23
N GLY A 36 65.07 -69.77 76.98
CA GLY A 36 64.46 -71.01 76.49
C GLY A 36 65.34 -72.26 76.56
N LYS A 37 66.69 -72.15 76.53
CA LYS A 37 67.60 -73.29 76.74
C LYS A 37 67.94 -73.55 78.21
N THR A 38 67.66 -72.60 79.11
CA THR A 38 67.89 -72.75 80.56
C THR A 38 66.65 -73.27 81.30
N ILE A 39 65.44 -73.10 80.71
CA ILE A 39 64.17 -73.55 81.30
C ILE A 39 63.66 -74.87 80.68
N GLY A 40 64.25 -75.34 79.58
CA GLY A 40 63.82 -76.56 78.85
C GLY A 40 64.01 -77.91 79.56
N GLY A 41 64.34 -77.93 80.86
CA GLY A 41 64.52 -79.15 81.66
C GLY A 41 63.98 -79.09 83.09
N GLN A 42 63.26 -78.03 83.47
CA GLN A 42 62.63 -77.95 84.79
C GLN A 42 61.11 -78.06 84.65
N SER A 43 60.53 -79.05 85.32
CA SER A 43 59.08 -79.17 85.47
C SER A 43 58.54 -77.85 86.04
N ALA A 44 57.47 -77.32 85.45
CA ALA A 44 56.78 -76.15 85.98
C ALA A 44 56.47 -76.37 87.47
N PRO A 45 56.78 -75.42 88.37
CA PRO A 45 56.36 -75.53 89.76
C PRO A 45 54.83 -75.66 89.82
N ASP A 46 54.35 -76.45 90.79
CA ASP A 46 52.92 -76.70 90.99
C ASP A 46 52.14 -75.38 90.92
N ALA A 47 51.11 -75.32 90.08
CA ALA A 47 50.29 -74.14 89.84
C ALA A 47 49.58 -73.63 91.12
N LYS A 48 49.65 -74.39 92.23
CA LYS A 48 49.20 -73.98 93.56
C LYS A 48 50.24 -73.23 94.40
N ALA A 49 51.51 -73.18 94.00
CA ALA A 49 52.60 -72.59 94.82
C ALA A 49 52.96 -71.14 94.44
N LEU A 50 52.76 -70.71 93.19
CA LEU A 50 53.08 -69.35 92.70
C LEU A 50 52.09 -68.92 91.60
N PRO A 51 50.98 -68.23 91.91
CA PRO A 51 50.12 -67.66 90.88
C PRO A 51 50.85 -66.51 90.19
N ILE A 52 51.10 -66.63 88.88
CA ILE A 52 51.53 -65.51 88.03
C ILE A 52 50.29 -64.66 87.77
N GLU A 53 50.12 -63.59 88.55
CA GLU A 53 49.12 -62.57 88.26
C GLU A 53 49.61 -61.70 87.10
N ILE A 54 49.10 -61.98 85.89
CA ILE A 54 49.28 -61.08 84.75
C ILE A 54 48.52 -59.80 85.08
N SER A 55 49.23 -58.69 85.26
CA SER A 55 48.61 -57.38 85.49
C SER A 55 47.62 -57.10 84.36
N LYS A 56 46.44 -56.59 84.71
CA LYS A 56 45.45 -56.16 83.71
C LYS A 56 46.14 -55.25 82.68
N PRO A 57 45.83 -55.39 81.37
CA PRO A 57 46.37 -54.51 80.35
C PRO A 57 46.16 -53.05 80.76
N VAL A 58 47.26 -52.33 80.99
CA VAL A 58 47.19 -50.90 81.32
C VAL A 58 47.00 -50.15 80.01
N ALA A 59 45.96 -49.30 79.94
CA ALA A 59 45.77 -48.44 78.79
C ALA A 59 47.04 -47.60 78.56
N ALA A 60 47.45 -47.47 77.29
CA ALA A 60 48.63 -46.69 76.93
C ALA A 60 48.43 -45.23 77.38
N ASP A 61 49.33 -44.76 78.25
CA ASP A 61 49.28 -43.44 78.86
C ASP A 61 50.67 -42.82 78.77
N ARG A 62 50.81 -41.83 77.88
CA ARG A 62 52.09 -41.20 77.54
C ARG A 62 52.64 -40.38 78.70
N GLU A 63 51.77 -39.73 79.49
CA GLU A 63 52.19 -38.97 80.67
C GLU A 63 52.69 -39.89 81.78
N LYS A 64 52.02 -41.03 82.00
CA LYS A 64 52.54 -42.07 82.93
C LYS A 64 53.84 -42.67 82.44
N ALA A 65 54.01 -42.89 81.13
CA ALA A 65 55.27 -43.38 80.58
C ALA A 65 56.42 -42.39 80.85
N ILE A 66 56.20 -41.08 80.66
CA ILE A 66 57.16 -40.03 81.03
C ILE A 66 57.48 -40.09 82.52
N ALA A 67 56.47 -40.17 83.39
CA ALA A 67 56.66 -40.25 84.84
C ALA A 67 57.48 -41.50 85.25
N ASN A 68 57.26 -42.64 84.59
CA ASN A 68 58.02 -43.86 84.81
C ASN A 68 59.48 -43.72 84.38
N TYR A 69 59.76 -43.11 83.21
CA TYR A 69 61.13 -42.83 82.80
C TYR A 69 61.83 -41.81 83.73
N GLN A 70 61.10 -40.80 84.21
CA GLN A 70 61.61 -39.86 85.21
C GLN A 70 61.93 -40.56 86.55
N ALA A 71 61.11 -41.52 86.98
CA ALA A 71 61.38 -42.34 88.14
C ALA A 71 62.61 -43.24 87.92
N LEU A 72 62.74 -43.84 86.73
CA LEU A 72 63.91 -44.63 86.35
C LEU A 72 65.20 -43.81 86.41
N LEU A 73 65.19 -42.57 85.92
CA LEU A 73 66.36 -41.68 85.99
C LEU A 73 66.78 -41.37 87.43
N LYS A 74 65.85 -41.32 88.40
CA LYS A 74 66.18 -41.13 89.84
C LYS A 74 66.87 -42.34 90.46
N LEU A 75 66.76 -43.53 89.87
CA LEU A 75 67.44 -44.75 90.31
C LEU A 75 68.90 -44.83 89.84
N ASN A 76 69.39 -43.79 89.17
CA ASN A 76 70.76 -43.66 88.67
C ASN A 76 71.19 -44.86 87.80
N PRO A 77 70.45 -45.13 86.71
CA PRO A 77 70.69 -46.28 85.85
C PRO A 77 72.02 -46.13 85.08
N ASP A 78 72.50 -47.21 84.46
CA ASP A 78 73.69 -47.15 83.62
C ASP A 78 73.56 -46.15 82.46
N LYS A 79 74.69 -45.79 81.84
CA LYS A 79 74.72 -44.75 80.79
C LYS A 79 73.76 -45.03 79.63
N ALA A 80 73.65 -46.28 79.18
CA ALA A 80 72.83 -46.62 78.02
C ALA A 80 71.33 -46.48 78.35
N VAL A 81 70.93 -46.98 79.52
CA VAL A 81 69.56 -46.85 80.02
C VAL A 81 69.22 -45.39 80.33
N HIS A 82 70.16 -44.63 80.89
CA HIS A 82 70.01 -43.19 81.13
C HIS A 82 69.75 -42.44 79.81
N ASP A 83 70.62 -42.59 78.82
CA ASP A 83 70.53 -41.86 77.56
C ASP A 83 69.26 -42.25 76.77
N GLU A 84 68.86 -43.54 76.78
CA GLU A 84 67.59 -44.01 76.19
C GLU A 84 66.37 -43.47 76.94
N ALA A 85 66.38 -43.43 78.29
CA ALA A 85 65.28 -42.87 79.06
C ALA A 85 65.12 -41.36 78.83
N VAL A 86 66.22 -40.60 78.75
CA VAL A 86 66.20 -39.17 78.40
C VAL A 86 65.62 -38.96 77.00
N ARG A 87 66.04 -39.77 76.03
CA ARG A 87 65.52 -39.73 74.66
C ARG A 87 64.03 -40.03 74.62
N ARG A 88 63.58 -41.09 75.28
CA ARG A 88 62.16 -41.50 75.32
C ARG A 88 61.26 -40.46 75.98
N ILE A 89 61.75 -39.78 77.03
CA ILE A 89 61.03 -38.65 77.62
C ILE A 89 60.84 -37.55 76.56
N ALA A 90 61.90 -37.16 75.86
CA ALA A 90 61.84 -36.13 74.82
C ALA A 90 60.94 -36.54 73.64
N ASP A 91 60.99 -37.80 73.17
CA ASP A 91 60.12 -38.31 72.11
C ASP A 91 58.65 -38.20 72.52
N LEU A 92 58.31 -38.70 73.72
CA LEU A 92 56.93 -38.72 74.23
C LEU A 92 56.41 -37.30 74.48
N GLN A 93 57.26 -36.39 74.94
CA GLN A 93 56.93 -34.98 75.10
C GLN A 93 56.57 -34.35 73.74
N VAL A 94 57.39 -34.54 72.70
CA VAL A 94 57.09 -34.05 71.35
C VAL A 94 55.80 -34.67 70.79
N GLU A 95 55.61 -35.98 70.99
CA GLU A 95 54.41 -36.69 70.53
C GLU A 95 53.13 -36.20 71.23
N ILE A 96 53.19 -35.92 72.54
CA ILE A 96 52.06 -35.33 73.28
C ILE A 96 51.72 -33.94 72.72
N GLU A 97 52.72 -33.12 72.43
CA GLU A 97 52.48 -31.77 71.90
C GLU A 97 51.93 -31.79 70.47
N ASP A 98 52.35 -32.74 69.62
CA ASP A 98 51.73 -32.97 68.30
C ASP A 98 50.24 -33.30 68.41
N LEU A 99 49.86 -34.10 69.40
CA LEU A 99 48.47 -34.51 69.62
C LEU A 99 47.58 -33.38 70.16
N LYS A 100 48.15 -32.38 70.83
CA LYS A 100 47.41 -31.24 71.41
C LYS A 100 47.09 -30.14 70.38
N GLY A 101 47.89 -30.02 69.31
CA GLY A 101 47.61 -29.11 68.19
C GLY A 101 47.65 -27.61 68.51
N ASN A 102 48.19 -27.19 69.66
CA ASN A 102 48.32 -25.76 70.04
C ASN A 102 49.79 -25.42 70.42
N PRO A 103 50.51 -24.60 69.62
CA PRO A 103 51.92 -24.27 69.86
C PRO A 103 52.19 -23.49 71.15
N GLU A 104 51.21 -22.73 71.67
CA GLU A 104 51.45 -21.79 72.77
C GLU A 104 51.49 -22.45 74.15
N SER A 105 50.76 -23.56 74.36
CA SER A 105 50.69 -24.24 75.67
C SER A 105 51.85 -25.21 75.94
N GLY A 106 52.64 -25.56 74.93
CA GLY A 106 53.68 -26.58 74.97
C GLY A 106 55.13 -26.07 74.95
N GLN A 107 55.35 -24.75 74.89
CA GLN A 107 56.68 -24.17 74.62
C GLN A 107 57.76 -24.60 75.62
N ALA A 108 57.43 -24.66 76.91
CA ALA A 108 58.38 -25.09 77.94
C ALA A 108 58.76 -26.58 77.80
N THR A 109 57.79 -27.43 77.46
CA THR A 109 57.97 -28.87 77.24
C THR A 109 58.80 -29.15 75.99
N LEU A 110 58.57 -28.40 74.91
CA LEU A 110 59.35 -28.48 73.68
C LEU A 110 60.77 -27.95 73.87
N ALA A 111 60.96 -26.86 74.63
CA ALA A 111 62.29 -26.36 74.98
C ALA A 111 63.11 -27.38 75.80
N ASP A 112 62.47 -28.07 76.76
CA ASP A 112 63.09 -29.18 77.49
C ASP A 112 63.48 -30.33 76.56
N SER A 113 62.59 -30.73 75.64
CA SER A 113 62.86 -31.78 74.64
C SER A 113 64.03 -31.41 73.71
N ILE A 114 64.03 -30.19 73.17
CA ILE A 114 65.12 -29.65 72.34
C ILE A 114 66.45 -29.68 73.11
N SER A 115 66.45 -29.23 74.37
CA SER A 115 67.64 -29.26 75.23
C SER A 115 68.16 -30.69 75.43
N ARG A 116 67.27 -31.65 75.70
CA ARG A 116 67.60 -33.07 75.85
C ARG A 116 68.21 -33.66 74.58
N TYR A 117 67.60 -33.43 73.42
CA TYR A 117 68.16 -33.90 72.14
C TYR A 117 69.52 -33.28 71.84
N ARG A 118 69.67 -31.95 72.00
CA ARG A 118 70.96 -31.27 71.78
C ARG A 118 72.04 -31.80 72.72
N HIS A 119 71.71 -32.05 73.99
CA HIS A 119 72.63 -32.62 74.95
C HIS A 119 73.05 -34.05 74.57
N LEU A 120 72.09 -34.90 74.16
CA LEU A 120 72.39 -36.26 73.70
C LEU A 120 73.29 -36.26 72.45
N LEU A 121 72.98 -35.40 71.47
CA LEU A 121 73.78 -35.24 70.25
C LEU A 121 75.18 -34.67 70.51
N ALA A 122 75.33 -33.72 71.44
CA ALA A 122 76.63 -33.18 71.80
C ALA A 122 77.51 -34.18 72.56
N LYS A 123 76.90 -35.01 73.42
CA LYS A 123 77.60 -36.02 74.25
C LYS A 123 78.09 -37.20 73.42
N ASN A 124 77.34 -37.59 72.37
CA ASN A 124 77.70 -38.71 71.50
C ASN A 124 77.48 -38.32 70.00
N PRO A 125 78.34 -37.49 69.40
CA PRO A 125 78.11 -36.89 68.07
C PRO A 125 78.09 -37.87 66.88
N ASP A 126 78.68 -39.05 67.04
CA ASP A 126 78.84 -40.07 66.00
C ASP A 126 78.14 -41.40 66.34
N ALA A 127 77.18 -41.38 67.27
CA ALA A 127 76.47 -42.59 67.68
C ALA A 127 75.53 -43.12 66.58
N VAL A 128 75.51 -44.45 66.43
CA VAL A 128 74.52 -45.16 65.60
C VAL A 128 73.13 -44.89 66.16
N GLY A 129 72.21 -44.41 65.33
CA GLY A 129 70.85 -44.00 65.73
C GLY A 129 70.68 -42.48 65.95
N ASN A 130 71.72 -41.68 65.73
CA ASN A 130 71.62 -40.21 65.79
C ASN A 130 70.73 -39.62 64.68
N ASP A 131 70.51 -40.34 63.59
CA ASP A 131 69.56 -39.98 62.54
C ASP A 131 68.15 -39.73 63.10
N ARG A 132 67.67 -40.64 63.97
CA ARG A 132 66.41 -40.46 64.70
C ARG A 132 66.43 -39.22 65.61
N LEU A 133 67.55 -38.97 66.30
CA LEU A 133 67.67 -37.80 67.18
C LEU A 133 67.62 -36.50 66.39
N PHE A 134 68.28 -36.41 65.23
CA PHE A 134 68.19 -35.25 64.36
C PHE A 134 66.76 -35.06 63.83
N TYR A 135 66.09 -36.14 63.39
CA TYR A 135 64.71 -36.05 62.92
C TYR A 135 63.74 -35.58 64.03
N GLN A 136 63.82 -36.15 65.23
CA GLN A 136 62.96 -35.73 66.35
C GLN A 136 63.31 -34.32 66.87
N LEU A 137 64.59 -33.93 66.83
CA LEU A 137 65.00 -32.56 67.13
C LEU A 137 64.42 -31.57 66.12
N ALA A 138 64.46 -31.89 64.83
CA ALA A 138 63.84 -31.05 63.79
C ALA A 138 62.33 -30.92 64.00
N ARG A 139 61.65 -32.01 64.34
CA ARG A 139 60.22 -32.02 64.67
C ARG A 139 59.92 -31.19 65.92
N ALA A 140 60.75 -31.27 66.96
CA ALA A 140 60.61 -30.43 68.15
C ALA A 140 60.82 -28.94 67.82
N TYR A 141 61.79 -28.61 66.95
CA TYR A 141 61.99 -27.24 66.47
C TYR A 141 60.79 -26.72 65.68
N ASP A 142 60.26 -27.49 64.74
CA ASP A 142 59.05 -27.17 63.96
C ASP A 142 57.86 -26.87 64.89
N ASN A 143 57.59 -27.78 65.84
CA ASN A 143 56.50 -27.63 66.80
C ASN A 143 56.66 -26.42 67.73
N SER A 144 57.91 -25.97 67.97
CA SER A 144 58.19 -24.77 68.76
C SER A 144 58.10 -23.47 67.94
N GLY A 145 57.87 -23.56 66.62
CA GLY A 145 57.83 -22.45 65.69
C GLY A 145 59.20 -22.04 65.11
N ASP A 146 60.29 -22.69 65.54
CA ASP A 146 61.65 -22.43 65.07
C ASP A 146 61.97 -23.23 63.79
N TRP A 147 61.24 -22.92 62.73
CA TRP A 147 61.36 -23.60 61.44
C TRP A 147 62.75 -23.51 60.81
N LYS A 148 63.52 -22.45 61.09
CA LYS A 148 64.88 -22.29 60.55
C LYS A 148 65.83 -23.32 61.13
N ASN A 149 65.78 -23.52 62.45
CA ASN A 149 66.56 -24.57 63.09
C ASN A 149 66.03 -25.96 62.76
N ALA A 150 64.72 -26.11 62.54
CA ALA A 150 64.15 -27.36 62.03
C ALA A 150 64.75 -27.76 60.68
N ILE A 151 64.73 -26.85 59.69
CA ILE A 151 65.34 -27.07 58.37
C ILE A 151 66.84 -27.34 58.50
N ALA A 152 67.59 -26.50 59.22
CA ALA A 152 69.03 -26.71 59.39
C ALA A 152 69.36 -28.07 60.04
N THR A 153 68.50 -28.56 60.93
CA THR A 153 68.65 -29.89 61.56
C THR A 153 68.34 -31.01 60.56
N LEU A 154 67.33 -30.84 59.69
CA LEU A 154 67.03 -31.77 58.60
C LEU A 154 68.16 -31.80 57.57
N ASP A 155 68.72 -30.65 57.19
CA ASP A 155 69.87 -30.58 56.27
C ASP A 155 71.09 -31.34 56.83
N VAL A 156 71.34 -31.24 58.14
CA VAL A 156 72.40 -32.02 58.80
C VAL A 156 72.10 -33.53 58.76
N LEU A 157 70.84 -33.91 58.96
CA LEU A 157 70.41 -35.30 58.85
C LEU A 157 70.63 -35.84 57.43
N GLU A 158 70.23 -35.09 56.40
CA GLU A 158 70.39 -35.43 54.99
C GLU A 158 71.87 -35.63 54.61
N VAL A 159 72.76 -34.74 55.06
CA VAL A 159 74.20 -34.81 54.73
C VAL A 159 74.93 -35.90 55.52
N ARG A 160 74.65 -36.05 56.81
CA ARG A 160 75.39 -36.99 57.68
C ARG A 160 74.87 -38.42 57.61
N TYR A 161 73.58 -38.60 57.31
CA TYR A 161 72.92 -39.91 57.29
C TYR A 161 72.08 -40.11 56.01
N PRO A 162 72.69 -39.99 54.80
CA PRO A 162 71.96 -40.02 53.53
C PRO A 162 71.26 -41.36 53.23
N ASN A 163 71.62 -42.45 53.93
CA ASN A 163 71.02 -43.77 53.78
C ASN A 163 70.07 -44.14 54.93
N SER A 164 69.60 -43.17 55.72
CA SER A 164 68.66 -43.44 56.83
C SER A 164 67.29 -43.84 56.30
N ASP A 165 66.62 -44.78 56.97
CA ASP A 165 65.23 -45.15 56.68
C ASP A 165 64.25 -43.97 56.86
N LEU A 166 64.68 -42.90 57.56
CA LEU A 166 63.91 -41.69 57.79
C LEU A 166 64.04 -40.64 56.67
N MET A 167 64.82 -40.89 55.60
CA MET A 167 65.08 -39.88 54.56
C MET A 167 63.80 -39.43 53.85
N GLY A 168 62.86 -40.33 53.57
CA GLY A 168 61.57 -39.96 52.96
C GLY A 168 60.78 -38.98 53.83
N ASP A 169 60.64 -39.29 55.12
CA ASP A 169 59.98 -38.43 56.10
C ASP A 169 60.73 -37.11 56.35
N ALA A 170 62.06 -37.14 56.34
CA ALA A 170 62.91 -35.97 56.53
C ALA A 170 62.77 -34.98 55.38
N HIS A 171 62.95 -35.44 54.13
CA HIS A 171 62.78 -34.62 52.93
C HIS A 171 61.34 -34.09 52.81
N PHE A 172 60.32 -34.92 53.10
CA PHE A 172 58.93 -34.49 53.06
C PHE A 172 58.65 -33.40 54.11
N ARG A 173 59.14 -33.55 55.34
CA ARG A 173 59.00 -32.52 56.38
C ARG A 173 59.76 -31.24 56.03
N ASN A 174 60.96 -31.36 55.46
CA ASN A 174 61.75 -30.22 54.97
C ASN A 174 60.95 -29.47 53.89
N ALA A 175 60.37 -30.21 52.94
CA ALA A 175 59.51 -29.66 51.89
C ALA A 175 58.26 -28.95 52.45
N GLU A 176 57.56 -29.53 53.45
CA GLU A 176 56.38 -28.91 54.07
C GLU A 176 56.74 -27.65 54.88
N LEU A 177 57.89 -27.62 55.55
CA LEU A 177 58.43 -26.43 56.21
C LEU A 177 58.72 -25.33 55.19
N LEU A 178 59.44 -25.66 54.12
CA LEU A 178 59.78 -24.73 53.05
C LEU A 178 58.52 -24.20 52.35
N TYR A 179 57.52 -25.06 52.11
CA TYR A 179 56.27 -24.70 51.47
C TYR A 179 55.43 -23.74 52.34
N ARG A 180 55.30 -24.00 53.65
CA ARG A 180 54.57 -23.13 54.58
C ARG A 180 55.20 -21.74 54.75
N HIS A 181 56.47 -21.59 54.38
CA HIS A 181 57.22 -20.34 54.43
C HIS A 181 57.55 -19.77 53.05
N ASP A 182 56.69 -20.04 52.06
CA ASP A 182 56.73 -19.50 50.69
C ASP A 182 58.04 -19.77 49.90
N GLN A 183 58.88 -20.71 50.37
CA GLN A 183 60.10 -21.14 49.66
C GLN A 183 59.78 -22.23 48.63
N PHE A 184 58.83 -21.95 47.73
CA PHE A 184 58.26 -22.95 46.82
C PHE A 184 59.28 -23.64 45.92
N LYS A 185 60.31 -22.93 45.47
CA LYS A 185 61.37 -23.53 44.64
C LYS A 185 62.10 -24.65 45.37
N LYS A 186 62.57 -24.38 46.60
CA LYS A 186 63.26 -25.38 47.42
C LYS A 186 62.31 -26.47 47.91
N ALA A 187 61.06 -26.12 48.21
CA ALA A 187 60.03 -27.10 48.55
C ALA A 187 59.82 -28.08 47.38
N ALA A 188 59.74 -27.58 46.14
CA ALA A 188 59.62 -28.41 44.94
C ALA A 188 60.83 -29.35 44.76
N GLU A 189 62.06 -28.86 44.98
CA GLU A 189 63.27 -29.69 44.95
C GLU A 189 63.17 -30.84 45.98
N GLN A 190 62.74 -30.54 47.20
CA GLN A 190 62.60 -31.53 48.28
C GLN A 190 61.45 -32.53 48.03
N TYR A 191 60.27 -32.09 47.54
CA TYR A 191 59.19 -33.00 47.16
C TYR A 191 59.58 -33.91 46.00
N HIS A 192 60.36 -33.41 45.03
CA HIS A 192 60.84 -34.23 43.92
C HIS A 192 61.76 -35.36 44.42
N ILE A 193 62.65 -35.08 45.39
CA ILE A 193 63.48 -36.12 46.01
C ILE A 193 62.61 -37.20 46.67
N VAL A 194 61.54 -36.81 47.36
CA VAL A 194 60.58 -37.78 47.95
C VAL A 194 59.91 -38.63 46.85
N MET A 195 59.59 -38.04 45.70
CA MET A 195 59.04 -38.77 44.55
C MET A 195 60.05 -39.74 43.94
N ASP A 196 61.34 -39.38 43.91
CA ASP A 196 62.42 -40.21 43.36
C ASP A 196 62.70 -41.48 44.20
N LEU A 197 62.25 -41.52 45.45
CA LEU A 197 62.30 -42.73 46.30
C LEU A 197 61.40 -43.86 45.79
N GLY A 198 60.46 -43.56 44.88
CA GLY A 198 59.64 -44.55 44.19
C GLY A 198 58.15 -44.42 44.46
N ARG A 199 57.35 -44.87 43.48
CA ARG A 199 55.88 -44.74 43.44
C ARG A 199 55.15 -45.52 44.54
N ASP A 200 55.74 -46.61 45.01
CA ASP A 200 55.15 -47.48 46.03
C ASP A 200 55.37 -46.97 47.46
N THR A 201 56.10 -45.85 47.62
CA THR A 201 56.33 -45.26 48.95
C THR A 201 55.08 -44.53 49.46
N PRO A 202 54.74 -44.61 50.77
CA PRO A 202 53.54 -43.98 51.31
C PRO A 202 53.44 -42.46 51.11
N LEU A 203 54.57 -41.78 50.89
CA LEU A 203 54.64 -40.33 50.72
C LEU A 203 54.59 -39.88 49.25
N TYR A 204 54.70 -40.80 48.27
CA TYR A 204 54.80 -40.45 46.85
C TYR A 204 53.62 -39.59 46.37
N ALA A 205 52.38 -40.06 46.57
CA ALA A 205 51.19 -39.38 46.09
C ALA A 205 51.04 -37.97 46.70
N THR A 206 51.27 -37.85 48.01
CA THR A 206 51.22 -36.56 48.71
C THR A 206 52.34 -35.63 48.26
N ALA A 207 53.57 -36.16 48.06
CA ALA A 207 54.70 -35.39 47.56
C ALA A 207 54.47 -34.91 46.12
N GLN A 208 53.94 -35.77 45.24
CA GLN A 208 53.59 -35.41 43.86
C GLN A 208 52.54 -34.30 43.80
N TYR A 209 51.50 -34.41 44.61
CA TYR A 209 50.48 -33.37 44.76
C TYR A 209 51.07 -32.03 45.24
N LYS A 210 51.91 -32.06 46.28
CA LYS A 210 52.56 -30.85 46.81
C LYS A 210 53.65 -30.28 45.89
N TYR A 211 54.30 -31.12 45.09
CA TYR A 211 55.21 -30.71 44.02
C TYR A 211 54.47 -29.91 42.95
N GLY A 212 53.33 -30.44 42.45
CA GLY A 212 52.47 -29.72 41.49
C GLY A 212 51.99 -28.37 42.02
N TRP A 213 51.57 -28.32 43.30
CA TRP A 213 51.22 -27.06 43.97
C TRP A 213 52.39 -26.08 44.08
N SER A 214 53.59 -26.58 44.38
CA SER A 214 54.80 -25.75 44.46
C SER A 214 55.16 -25.15 43.10
N LEU A 215 55.00 -25.90 42.00
CA LEU A 215 55.18 -25.39 40.63
C LEU A 215 54.13 -24.33 40.28
N TYR A 216 52.86 -24.58 40.63
CA TYR A 216 51.77 -23.62 40.42
C TYR A 216 52.04 -22.29 41.15
N LYS A 217 52.49 -22.35 42.41
CA LYS A 217 52.85 -21.14 43.20
C LYS A 217 54.04 -20.38 42.64
N GLN A 218 54.92 -21.06 41.89
CA GLN A 218 56.02 -20.45 41.14
C GLN A 218 55.59 -19.88 39.78
N GLN A 219 54.31 -19.97 39.41
CA GLN A 219 53.78 -19.60 38.10
C GLN A 219 54.32 -20.45 36.94
N HIS A 220 54.90 -21.61 37.25
CA HIS A 220 55.33 -22.60 36.26
C HIS A 220 54.12 -23.46 35.86
N TYR A 221 53.14 -22.82 35.19
CA TYR A 221 51.84 -23.43 34.93
C TYR A 221 51.90 -24.63 33.98
N ASP A 222 52.73 -24.59 32.94
CA ASP A 222 52.91 -25.70 31.97
C ASP A 222 53.42 -26.98 32.68
N ASP A 223 54.43 -26.82 33.53
CA ASP A 223 55.01 -27.91 34.34
C ASP A 223 54.01 -28.42 35.41
N ALA A 224 53.30 -27.50 36.07
CA ALA A 224 52.29 -27.87 37.06
C ALA A 224 51.14 -28.68 36.43
N ILE A 225 50.68 -28.29 35.23
CA ILE A 225 49.65 -29.02 34.48
C ILE A 225 50.14 -30.44 34.17
N ALA A 226 51.39 -30.62 33.75
CA ALA A 226 51.93 -31.96 33.48
C ALA A 226 51.89 -32.85 34.74
N VAL A 227 52.22 -32.31 35.92
CA VAL A 227 52.13 -33.03 37.20
C VAL A 227 50.69 -33.40 37.54
N PHE A 228 49.76 -32.45 37.45
CA PHE A 228 48.35 -32.70 37.77
C PHE A 228 47.67 -33.62 36.74
N PHE A 229 48.07 -33.58 35.47
CA PHE A 229 47.62 -34.55 34.46
C PHE A 229 48.08 -35.96 34.78
N ASN A 230 49.31 -36.15 35.28
CA ASN A 230 49.76 -37.47 35.74
C ASN A 230 48.94 -37.99 36.93
N ILE A 231 48.58 -37.10 37.87
CA ILE A 231 47.68 -37.44 38.98
C ILE A 231 46.30 -37.85 38.45
N LEU A 232 45.70 -37.04 37.58
CA LEU A 232 44.39 -37.32 36.98
C LEU A 232 44.39 -38.59 36.13
N ASP A 233 45.45 -38.85 35.38
CA ASP A 233 45.56 -40.06 34.56
C ASP A 233 45.57 -41.33 35.41
N HIS A 234 46.20 -41.28 36.58
CA HIS A 234 46.23 -42.38 37.54
C HIS A 234 44.92 -42.51 38.34
N ASP A 235 44.37 -41.40 38.83
CA ASP A 235 43.29 -41.40 39.82
C ASP A 235 41.89 -41.46 39.19
N LEU A 236 41.71 -40.99 37.95
CA LEU A 236 40.44 -41.07 37.26
C LEU A 236 40.17 -42.50 36.76
N PRO A 237 38.90 -42.98 36.81
CA PRO A 237 38.51 -44.22 36.12
C PRO A 237 38.91 -44.21 34.64
N LYS A 238 39.20 -45.38 34.07
CA LYS A 238 39.65 -45.49 32.66
C LYS A 238 38.62 -44.94 31.67
N ASP A 239 37.34 -45.13 31.98
CA ASP A 239 36.15 -44.68 31.27
C ASP A 239 35.52 -43.43 31.91
N ALA A 240 36.35 -42.58 32.53
CA ALA A 240 35.88 -41.35 33.15
C ALA A 240 35.04 -40.50 32.19
N SER A 241 33.90 -40.03 32.71
CA SER A 241 33.00 -39.13 32.02
C SER A 241 33.69 -37.82 31.63
N ALA A 242 33.31 -37.23 30.51
CA ALA A 242 33.70 -35.85 30.16
C ALA A 242 33.05 -34.80 31.07
N ASP A 243 32.01 -35.16 31.81
CA ASP A 243 31.35 -34.32 32.80
C ASP A 243 32.13 -34.30 34.14
N PRO A 244 32.52 -33.13 34.69
CA PRO A 244 33.38 -33.03 35.86
C PRO A 244 32.84 -33.68 37.13
N ASP A 245 31.55 -33.50 37.42
CA ASP A 245 30.96 -34.04 38.64
C ASP A 245 30.89 -35.57 38.54
N LYS A 246 30.41 -36.10 37.41
CA LYS A 246 30.36 -37.56 37.18
C LYS A 246 31.74 -38.22 37.10
N ALA A 247 32.75 -37.51 36.58
CA ALA A 247 34.11 -38.01 36.53
C ALA A 247 34.65 -38.21 37.95
N LEU A 248 34.38 -37.26 38.85
CA LEU A 248 34.84 -37.28 40.23
C LEU A 248 34.02 -38.20 41.14
N GLU A 249 32.71 -38.38 40.90
CA GLU A 249 31.85 -39.30 41.65
C GLU A 249 32.36 -40.74 41.66
N ASN A 250 33.04 -41.16 40.59
CA ASN A 250 33.54 -42.52 40.41
C ASN A 250 35.01 -42.69 40.84
N VAL A 251 35.64 -41.67 41.41
CA VAL A 251 37.00 -41.75 41.97
C VAL A 251 36.97 -42.45 43.33
N GLU A 252 38.00 -43.26 43.62
CA GLU A 252 38.15 -43.93 44.92
C GLU A 252 38.18 -42.90 46.06
N LYS A 253 37.54 -43.22 47.20
CA LYS A 253 37.29 -42.25 48.29
C LYS A 253 38.55 -41.60 48.86
N ASP A 254 39.64 -42.34 48.92
CA ASP A 254 40.95 -41.92 49.41
C ASP A 254 41.72 -41.04 48.40
N LYS A 255 41.35 -41.08 47.12
CA LYS A 255 41.95 -40.28 46.03
C LYS A 255 41.09 -39.07 45.63
N TYR A 256 39.80 -39.08 45.99
CA TYR A 256 38.82 -38.08 45.56
C TYR A 256 39.27 -36.63 45.77
N ASP A 257 39.77 -36.29 46.98
CA ASP A 257 40.16 -34.92 47.30
C ASP A 257 41.36 -34.46 46.45
N ILE A 258 42.33 -35.35 46.20
CA ILE A 258 43.50 -35.06 45.37
C ILE A 258 43.09 -34.92 43.90
N ALA A 259 42.28 -35.83 43.36
CA ALA A 259 41.83 -35.78 41.97
C ALA A 259 40.96 -34.54 41.70
N LYS A 260 40.02 -34.24 42.60
CA LYS A 260 39.18 -33.03 42.53
C LYS A 260 40.03 -31.77 42.53
N ASP A 261 41.01 -31.71 43.42
CA ASP A 261 41.87 -30.54 43.52
C ASP A 261 42.84 -30.43 42.34
N ALA A 262 43.38 -31.55 41.85
CA ALA A 262 44.20 -31.60 40.63
C ALA A 262 43.44 -31.05 39.42
N LEU A 263 42.17 -31.44 39.23
CA LEU A 263 41.32 -30.91 38.17
C LEU A 263 41.06 -29.41 38.33
N ARG A 264 40.81 -28.96 39.56
CA ARG A 264 40.62 -27.55 39.91
C ARG A 264 41.88 -26.72 39.63
N VAL A 265 43.04 -27.16 40.08
CA VAL A 265 44.31 -26.43 39.91
C VAL A 265 44.74 -26.44 38.46
N THR A 266 44.51 -27.53 37.72
CA THR A 266 44.70 -27.55 36.27
C THR A 266 43.83 -26.48 35.59
N SER A 267 42.57 -26.37 35.98
CA SER A 267 41.66 -25.33 35.46
C SER A 267 42.15 -23.92 35.82
N LEU A 268 42.67 -23.71 37.04
CA LEU A 268 43.29 -22.44 37.45
C LEU A 268 44.55 -22.11 36.64
N ALA A 269 45.40 -23.10 36.39
CA ALA A 269 46.62 -22.95 35.59
C ALA A 269 46.28 -22.56 34.14
N PHE A 270 45.32 -23.25 33.52
CA PHE A 270 44.84 -22.85 32.19
C PHE A 270 44.19 -21.49 32.18
N THR A 271 43.46 -21.13 33.23
CA THR A 271 42.90 -19.78 33.38
C THR A 271 44.00 -18.71 33.38
N ALA A 272 45.11 -18.96 34.09
CA ALA A 272 46.26 -18.05 34.11
C ALA A 272 46.99 -17.97 32.76
N LEU A 273 46.99 -19.06 31.99
CA LEU A 273 47.62 -19.15 30.66
C LEU A 273 46.76 -18.60 29.51
N GLY A 274 45.50 -18.22 29.74
CA GLY A 274 44.61 -17.64 28.72
C GLY A 274 43.31 -18.41 28.45
N GLY A 275 42.96 -19.39 29.29
CA GLY A 275 41.70 -20.14 29.23
C GLY A 275 41.66 -21.19 28.12
N GLY A 276 40.49 -21.37 27.49
CA GLY A 276 40.27 -22.38 26.45
C GLY A 276 41.35 -22.44 25.35
N PRO A 277 41.72 -21.31 24.72
CA PRO A 277 42.78 -21.30 23.69
C PRO A 277 44.14 -21.81 24.20
N ALA A 278 44.44 -21.62 25.48
CA ALA A 278 45.66 -22.15 26.09
C ALA A 278 45.63 -23.67 26.21
N VAL A 279 44.45 -24.28 26.42
CA VAL A 279 44.28 -25.74 26.37
C VAL A 279 44.65 -26.28 24.99
N ASN A 280 44.10 -25.69 23.91
CA ASN A 280 44.44 -26.09 22.53
C ASN A 280 45.94 -25.94 22.24
N THR A 281 46.55 -24.86 22.75
CA THR A 281 48.00 -24.61 22.56
C THR A 281 48.84 -25.65 23.29
N TYR A 282 48.44 -26.01 24.52
CA TYR A 282 49.09 -27.03 25.31
C TYR A 282 49.00 -28.41 24.65
N TYR A 283 47.80 -28.81 24.22
CA TYR A 283 47.59 -30.11 23.55
C TYR A 283 48.33 -30.23 22.22
N LYS A 284 48.44 -29.14 21.44
CA LYS A 284 49.28 -29.15 20.23
C LYS A 284 50.76 -29.40 20.53
N LYS A 285 51.25 -28.96 21.70
CA LYS A 285 52.65 -29.09 22.11
C LYS A 285 52.93 -30.46 22.75
N HIS A 286 52.02 -30.95 23.58
CA HIS A 286 52.26 -32.09 24.48
C HIS A 286 51.41 -33.33 24.19
N GLY A 287 50.44 -33.22 23.29
CA GLY A 287 49.42 -34.25 23.05
C GLY A 287 48.22 -34.13 23.99
N GLU A 288 47.15 -34.83 23.63
CA GLU A 288 45.90 -34.85 24.38
C GLU A 288 45.90 -36.00 25.40
N PRO A 289 45.59 -35.75 26.68
CA PRO A 289 45.40 -36.83 27.64
C PRO A 289 44.09 -37.57 27.33
N ARG A 290 43.93 -38.80 27.83
CA ARG A 290 42.71 -39.61 27.60
C ARG A 290 41.41 -38.94 28.09
N PHE A 291 41.51 -37.98 28.99
CA PHE A 291 40.41 -37.19 29.57
C PHE A 291 40.38 -35.75 29.03
N TYR A 292 40.89 -35.49 27.83
CA TYR A 292 41.04 -34.12 27.30
C TYR A 292 39.73 -33.31 27.30
N GLU A 293 38.59 -33.96 27.05
CA GLU A 293 37.24 -33.35 27.06
C GLU A 293 36.85 -32.83 28.45
N LEU A 294 37.21 -33.59 29.50
CA LEU A 294 36.95 -33.25 30.90
C LEU A 294 37.64 -31.95 31.27
N VAL A 295 38.82 -31.67 30.72
CA VAL A 295 39.58 -30.43 31.01
C VAL A 295 38.82 -29.20 30.51
N TYR A 296 38.27 -29.22 29.29
CA TYR A 296 37.46 -28.12 28.78
C TYR A 296 36.19 -27.92 29.60
N ASN A 297 35.52 -29.02 29.97
CA ASN A 297 34.31 -28.96 30.78
C ASN A 297 34.58 -28.42 32.18
N ALA A 298 35.64 -28.88 32.85
CA ALA A 298 36.03 -28.41 34.17
C ALA A 298 36.44 -26.93 34.15
N LEU A 299 37.21 -26.52 33.14
CA LEU A 299 37.60 -25.13 32.95
C LEU A 299 36.38 -24.22 32.73
N GLY A 300 35.48 -24.62 31.82
CA GLY A 300 34.25 -23.89 31.54
C GLY A 300 33.33 -23.81 32.75
N ALA A 301 33.12 -24.91 33.47
CA ALA A 301 32.30 -24.97 34.66
C ALA A 301 32.87 -24.10 35.80
N MET A 302 34.18 -24.16 36.03
CA MET A 302 34.86 -23.32 37.02
C MET A 302 34.70 -21.83 36.68
N MET A 303 34.87 -21.44 35.42
CA MET A 303 34.68 -20.05 34.99
C MET A 303 33.22 -19.60 35.10
N LEU A 304 32.26 -20.51 34.86
CA LEU A 304 30.84 -20.25 35.01
C LEU A 304 30.46 -20.00 36.49
N ASP A 305 30.96 -20.83 37.41
CA ASP A 305 30.79 -20.65 38.86
C ASP A 305 31.36 -19.30 39.35
N GLN A 306 32.47 -18.87 38.75
CA GLN A 306 33.07 -17.55 38.97
C GLN A 306 32.35 -16.39 38.27
N GLN A 307 31.21 -16.63 37.61
CA GLN A 307 30.46 -15.66 36.80
C GLN A 307 31.26 -15.03 35.64
N ARG A 308 32.34 -15.67 35.20
CA ARG A 308 33.17 -15.25 34.04
C ARG A 308 32.59 -15.82 32.75
N TYR A 309 31.34 -15.47 32.44
CA TYR A 309 30.56 -16.08 31.35
C TYR A 309 31.27 -16.05 29.98
N THR A 310 31.91 -14.94 29.61
CA THR A 310 32.61 -14.84 28.32
C THR A 310 33.80 -15.79 28.25
N ASP A 311 34.52 -15.98 29.35
CA ASP A 311 35.68 -16.87 29.38
C ASP A 311 35.23 -18.34 29.43
N ALA A 312 34.16 -18.66 30.18
CA ALA A 312 33.53 -19.98 30.17
C ALA A 312 33.07 -20.38 28.76
N ALA A 313 32.38 -19.47 28.06
CA ALA A 313 31.97 -19.70 26.67
C ALA A 313 33.18 -19.88 25.73
N LYS A 314 34.28 -19.14 25.93
CA LYS A 314 35.53 -19.34 25.19
C LYS A 314 36.20 -20.69 25.51
N ALA A 315 36.09 -21.18 26.75
CA ALA A 315 36.58 -22.50 27.13
C ALA A 315 35.85 -23.60 26.38
N TYR A 316 34.51 -23.57 26.36
CA TYR A 316 33.71 -24.52 25.57
C TYR A 316 33.93 -24.37 24.07
N ARG A 317 34.04 -23.13 23.55
CA ARG A 317 34.34 -22.87 22.14
C ARG A 317 35.69 -23.44 21.71
N ALA A 318 36.71 -23.37 22.56
CA ALA A 318 38.04 -23.87 22.23
C ALA A 318 38.04 -25.36 21.91
N PHE A 319 37.19 -26.16 22.57
CA PHE A 319 36.98 -27.57 22.21
C PHE A 319 36.50 -27.71 20.75
N ILE A 320 35.48 -26.95 20.36
CA ILE A 320 34.92 -26.97 19.01
C ILE A 320 35.98 -26.54 17.98
N ASP A 321 36.74 -25.48 18.28
CA ASP A 321 37.78 -24.97 17.38
C ASP A 321 38.95 -25.96 17.22
N GLY A 322 39.27 -26.74 18.26
CA GLY A 322 40.26 -27.81 18.23
C GLY A 322 39.76 -29.08 17.55
N HIS A 323 38.45 -29.36 17.69
CA HIS A 323 37.84 -30.62 17.28
C HIS A 323 36.51 -30.41 16.52
N PRO A 324 36.52 -29.74 15.36
CA PRO A 324 35.29 -29.32 14.68
C PRO A 324 34.41 -30.48 14.17
N LYS A 325 34.96 -31.68 14.04
CA LYS A 325 34.23 -32.90 13.62
C LYS A 325 33.95 -33.88 14.77
N HIS A 326 34.21 -33.49 16.01
CA HIS A 326 33.99 -34.35 17.16
C HIS A 326 32.50 -34.58 17.41
N ALA A 327 32.12 -35.79 17.85
CA ALA A 327 30.73 -36.15 18.11
C ALA A 327 30.05 -35.26 19.18
N ASP A 328 30.83 -34.74 20.13
CA ASP A 328 30.35 -33.84 21.19
C ASP A 328 30.45 -32.35 20.84
N ALA A 329 30.96 -31.98 19.66
CA ALA A 329 31.03 -30.57 19.24
C ALA A 329 29.66 -29.84 19.30
N PRO A 330 28.52 -30.46 18.89
CA PRO A 330 27.19 -29.87 19.10
C PRO A 330 26.88 -29.63 20.57
N ARG A 331 27.17 -30.59 21.46
CA ARG A 331 26.93 -30.43 22.91
C ARG A 331 27.77 -29.33 23.53
N PHE A 332 29.02 -29.15 23.07
CA PHE A 332 29.84 -28.03 23.51
C PHE A 332 29.31 -26.69 22.98
N GLN A 333 28.71 -26.65 21.79
CA GLN A 333 28.02 -25.47 21.29
C GLN A 333 26.80 -25.13 22.15
N ASP A 334 26.04 -26.13 22.60
CA ASP A 334 24.93 -25.92 23.55
C ASP A 334 25.41 -25.31 24.86
N LYS A 335 26.58 -25.74 25.36
CA LYS A 335 27.19 -25.12 26.54
C LYS A 335 27.58 -23.67 26.30
N VAL A 336 28.05 -23.30 25.10
CA VAL A 336 28.29 -21.90 24.73
C VAL A 336 27.00 -21.09 24.77
N ILE A 337 25.92 -21.59 24.15
CA ILE A 337 24.60 -20.95 24.12
C ILE A 337 24.05 -20.79 25.54
N ALA A 338 24.04 -21.87 26.33
CA ALA A 338 23.59 -21.88 27.71
C ALA A 338 24.37 -20.91 28.60
N THR A 339 25.68 -20.79 28.39
CA THR A 339 26.54 -19.85 29.12
C THR A 339 26.15 -18.39 28.81
N TYR A 340 25.94 -18.04 27.53
CA TYR A 340 25.50 -16.70 27.17
C TYR A 340 24.07 -16.40 27.65
N LYS A 341 23.20 -17.42 27.69
CA LYS A 341 21.84 -17.31 28.23
C LYS A 341 21.86 -17.05 29.74
N ALA A 342 22.70 -17.77 30.49
CA ALA A 342 22.91 -17.53 31.92
C ALA A 342 23.44 -16.11 32.21
N ALA A 343 24.21 -15.53 31.28
CA ALA A 343 24.72 -14.17 31.38
C ALA A 343 23.72 -13.07 30.97
N GLY A 344 22.60 -13.44 30.34
CA GLY A 344 21.65 -12.49 29.74
C GLY A 344 22.18 -11.77 28.49
N PHE A 345 23.20 -12.31 27.81
CA PHE A 345 23.81 -11.69 26.63
C PHE A 345 23.06 -12.08 25.35
N ASN A 346 21.87 -11.53 25.15
CA ASN A 346 20.95 -11.90 24.06
C ASN A 346 21.61 -11.91 22.66
N ASP A 347 22.39 -10.89 22.30
CA ASP A 347 23.08 -10.84 21.00
C ASP A 347 24.08 -11.98 20.82
N LYS A 348 24.76 -12.38 21.91
CA LYS A 348 25.71 -13.51 21.90
C LYS A 348 24.99 -14.87 21.90
N VAL A 349 23.82 -14.95 22.54
CA VAL A 349 22.94 -16.13 22.45
C VAL A 349 22.54 -16.33 21.00
N LEU A 350 21.98 -15.30 20.36
CA LEU A 350 21.57 -15.36 18.95
C LEU A 350 22.72 -15.79 18.05
N ALA A 351 23.88 -15.13 18.13
CA ALA A 351 25.03 -15.46 17.29
C ALA A 351 25.57 -16.89 17.54
N ALA A 352 25.43 -17.42 18.76
CA ALA A 352 25.80 -18.79 19.06
C ALA A 352 24.74 -19.80 18.56
N THR A 353 23.47 -19.45 18.62
CA THR A 353 22.35 -20.24 18.08
C THR A 353 22.40 -20.31 16.56
N GLU A 354 22.63 -19.18 15.87
CA GLU A 354 22.87 -19.14 14.42
C GLU A 354 24.01 -20.05 14.00
N ARG A 355 25.13 -19.98 14.75
CA ARG A 355 26.27 -20.86 14.47
C ARG A 355 25.94 -22.32 14.70
N TYR A 356 25.13 -22.67 15.70
CA TYR A 356 24.66 -24.05 15.85
C TYR A 356 23.83 -24.46 14.62
N ALA A 357 22.90 -23.59 14.23
CA ALA A 357 22.01 -23.79 13.10
C ALA A 357 22.76 -23.94 11.77
N ASP A 358 23.89 -23.27 11.58
CA ASP A 358 24.73 -23.40 10.39
C ASP A 358 25.68 -24.60 10.46
N ASP A 359 26.42 -24.75 11.56
CA ASP A 359 27.46 -25.77 11.69
C ASP A 359 26.87 -27.19 11.80
N TYR A 360 25.63 -27.33 12.27
CA TYR A 360 25.02 -28.63 12.55
C TYR A 360 23.70 -28.90 11.83
N ALA A 361 23.25 -28.05 10.92
CA ALA A 361 22.11 -28.36 10.06
C ALA A 361 22.29 -29.65 9.25
N PRO A 362 21.21 -30.27 8.76
CA PRO A 362 21.31 -31.55 8.02
C PRO A 362 22.14 -31.49 6.74
N ASP A 363 22.26 -30.31 6.13
CA ASP A 363 23.07 -30.05 4.94
C ASP A 363 24.50 -29.58 5.26
N SER A 364 24.89 -29.53 6.54
CA SER A 364 26.23 -29.14 6.98
C SER A 364 27.29 -30.18 6.61
N ALA A 365 28.50 -29.70 6.30
CA ALA A 365 29.69 -30.51 6.10
C ALA A 365 30.13 -31.30 7.36
N TYR A 366 29.63 -30.94 8.55
CA TYR A 366 29.92 -31.65 9.80
C TYR A 366 29.52 -33.13 9.73
N TRP A 367 28.34 -33.41 9.17
CA TRP A 367 27.76 -34.76 9.16
C TRP A 367 28.38 -35.67 8.10
N GLY A 368 28.87 -35.11 6.99
CA GLY A 368 29.36 -35.90 5.85
C GLY A 368 28.26 -36.83 5.34
N ASP A 369 28.51 -38.15 5.36
CA ASP A 369 27.53 -39.17 4.95
C ASP A 369 26.61 -39.64 6.10
N LYS A 370 26.80 -39.15 7.33
CA LYS A 370 26.00 -39.54 8.50
C LYS A 370 24.73 -38.69 8.59
N ALA A 371 23.68 -39.26 9.16
CA ALA A 371 22.49 -38.48 9.51
C ALA A 371 22.73 -37.67 10.81
N PRO A 372 22.14 -36.47 10.93
CA PRO A 372 22.12 -35.73 12.19
C PRO A 372 21.53 -36.55 13.35
N THR A 373 22.03 -36.33 14.56
CA THR A 373 21.48 -36.95 15.77
C THR A 373 20.09 -36.41 16.08
N LYS A 374 19.30 -37.17 16.84
CA LYS A 374 17.97 -36.73 17.27
C LYS A 374 18.05 -35.45 18.11
N GLU A 375 19.04 -35.35 18.98
CA GLU A 375 19.28 -34.19 19.83
C GLU A 375 19.60 -32.94 18.98
N ALA A 376 20.43 -33.07 17.94
CA ALA A 376 20.71 -31.96 17.04
C ALA A 376 19.45 -31.53 16.26
N MET A 377 18.66 -32.48 15.77
CA MET A 377 17.39 -32.18 15.10
C MET A 377 16.37 -31.49 16.02
N GLU A 378 16.28 -31.89 17.29
CA GLU A 378 15.42 -31.25 18.29
C GLU A 378 15.85 -29.80 18.58
N HIS A 379 17.16 -29.53 18.65
CA HIS A 379 17.69 -28.18 18.78
C HIS A 379 17.35 -27.31 17.55
N LEU A 380 17.70 -27.79 16.36
CA LEU A 380 17.47 -27.08 15.09
C LEU A 380 16.00 -26.73 14.84
N HIS A 381 15.08 -27.60 15.29
CA HIS A 381 13.64 -27.36 15.21
C HIS A 381 13.26 -26.04 15.89
N GLY A 382 13.76 -25.80 17.11
CA GLY A 382 13.53 -24.57 17.85
C GLY A 382 14.34 -23.39 17.28
N ASP A 383 15.62 -23.62 16.98
CA ASP A 383 16.57 -22.58 16.60
C ASP A 383 16.14 -21.83 15.34
N PHE A 384 15.74 -22.54 14.27
CA PHE A 384 15.31 -21.89 13.03
C PHE A 384 14.11 -20.95 13.23
N VAL A 385 13.17 -21.33 14.10
CA VAL A 385 11.99 -20.50 14.38
C VAL A 385 12.35 -19.34 15.30
N GLU A 386 13.22 -19.55 16.30
CA GLU A 386 13.65 -18.51 17.23
C GLU A 386 14.48 -17.43 16.54
N ILE A 387 15.46 -17.83 15.72
CA ILE A 387 16.28 -16.89 14.93
C ILE A 387 15.39 -16.12 13.95
N GLY A 388 14.50 -16.81 13.23
CA GLY A 388 13.57 -16.16 12.31
C GLY A 388 12.70 -15.10 12.99
N ARG A 389 12.15 -15.42 14.17
CA ARG A 389 11.35 -14.49 14.97
C ARG A 389 12.16 -13.31 15.48
N HIS A 390 13.42 -13.52 15.86
CA HIS A 390 14.30 -12.44 16.29
C HIS A 390 14.47 -11.40 15.18
N TYR A 391 14.85 -11.82 13.98
CA TYR A 391 15.05 -10.89 12.86
C TYR A 391 13.76 -10.22 12.42
N GLN A 392 12.63 -10.94 12.43
CA GLN A 392 11.32 -10.35 12.14
C GLN A 392 10.96 -9.27 13.17
N ALA A 393 11.10 -9.56 14.47
CA ALA A 393 10.83 -8.60 15.54
C ALA A 393 11.78 -7.40 15.49
N LYS A 394 13.05 -7.60 15.13
CA LYS A 394 14.03 -6.53 14.94
C LYS A 394 13.60 -5.59 13.80
N ALA A 395 13.21 -6.14 12.64
CA ALA A 395 12.71 -5.36 11.51
C ALA A 395 11.45 -4.55 11.85
N GLU A 396 10.55 -5.11 12.68
CA GLU A 396 9.31 -4.45 13.14
C GLU A 396 9.57 -3.30 14.13
N GLN A 397 10.55 -3.46 15.03
CA GLN A 397 10.87 -2.47 16.06
C GLN A 397 11.64 -1.27 15.52
N GLU A 398 12.50 -1.48 14.52
CA GLU A 398 13.36 -0.44 13.94
C GLU A 398 12.64 0.42 12.88
N LYS A 399 11.46 0.96 13.20
CA LYS A 399 10.62 1.71 12.23
C LYS A 399 11.30 2.92 11.57
N THR A 400 12.34 3.46 12.20
CA THR A 400 13.14 4.59 11.70
C THR A 400 14.35 4.16 10.87
N ALA A 401 14.68 2.87 10.81
CA ALA A 401 15.77 2.36 10.00
C ALA A 401 15.44 2.48 8.49
N PRO A 402 16.46 2.63 7.64
CA PRO A 402 16.28 2.61 6.19
C PRO A 402 15.51 1.36 5.75
N SER A 403 14.66 1.48 4.72
CA SER A 403 13.88 0.33 4.22
C SER A 403 14.78 -0.86 3.89
N ALA A 404 15.90 -0.60 3.20
CA ALA A 404 16.85 -1.64 2.81
C ALA A 404 17.40 -2.46 3.99
N THR A 405 17.58 -1.86 5.17
CA THR A 405 18.02 -2.57 6.37
C THR A 405 16.91 -3.48 6.91
N ARG A 406 15.68 -2.97 6.97
CA ARG A 406 14.51 -3.76 7.40
C ARG A 406 14.20 -4.89 6.43
N ASP A 407 14.30 -4.63 5.13
CA ASP A 407 14.10 -5.62 4.07
C ASP A 407 15.13 -6.76 4.18
N ALA A 408 16.37 -6.44 4.55
CA ALA A 408 17.43 -7.43 4.79
C ALA A 408 17.15 -8.28 6.05
N ASP A 409 16.67 -7.66 7.13
CA ASP A 409 16.28 -8.40 8.34
C ASP A 409 15.06 -9.32 8.05
N TYR A 410 14.05 -8.85 7.33
CA TYR A 410 12.93 -9.71 6.88
C TYR A 410 13.38 -10.84 5.94
N ALA A 411 14.30 -10.57 5.02
CA ALA A 411 14.87 -11.62 4.16
C ALA A 411 15.64 -12.66 4.97
N THR A 412 16.34 -12.23 6.03
CA THR A 412 17.03 -13.14 6.96
C THR A 412 16.02 -13.98 7.75
N ALA A 413 14.93 -13.39 8.24
CA ALA A 413 13.85 -14.13 8.90
C ALA A 413 13.24 -15.18 7.96
N ALA A 414 12.92 -14.79 6.73
CA ALA A 414 12.39 -15.68 5.70
C ALA A 414 13.35 -16.84 5.39
N HIS A 415 14.65 -16.58 5.31
CA HIS A 415 15.66 -17.63 5.12
C HIS A 415 15.58 -18.71 6.20
N TRP A 416 15.53 -18.32 7.48
CA TRP A 416 15.47 -19.27 8.59
C TRP A 416 14.16 -20.06 8.62
N TYR A 417 13.02 -19.41 8.39
CA TYR A 417 11.74 -20.12 8.28
C TYR A 417 11.71 -21.09 7.09
N GLN A 418 12.36 -20.74 5.97
CA GLN A 418 12.50 -21.64 4.82
C GLN A 418 13.36 -22.87 5.15
N ARG A 419 14.44 -22.72 5.94
CA ARG A 419 15.22 -23.88 6.42
C ARG A 419 14.37 -24.81 7.27
N PHE A 420 13.55 -24.27 8.17
CA PHE A 420 12.59 -25.08 8.93
C PHE A 420 11.64 -25.85 7.99
N GLN A 421 11.08 -25.19 6.96
CA GLN A 421 10.21 -25.87 5.98
C GLN A 421 10.91 -27.00 5.24
N ASN A 422 12.19 -26.83 4.91
CA ASN A 422 12.95 -27.80 4.15
C ASN A 422 13.29 -29.05 4.97
N PHE A 423 13.68 -28.87 6.24
CA PHE A 423 14.11 -29.97 7.11
C PHE A 423 12.99 -30.59 7.94
N PHE A 424 11.90 -29.86 8.16
CA PHE A 424 10.74 -30.31 8.94
C PHE A 424 9.41 -30.20 8.15
N PRO A 425 9.32 -30.71 6.91
CA PRO A 425 8.16 -30.49 6.03
C PRO A 425 6.85 -31.14 6.51
N VAL A 426 6.94 -32.18 7.34
CA VAL A 426 5.79 -32.94 7.89
C VAL A 426 5.55 -32.66 9.38
N ASP A 427 6.28 -31.70 9.96
CA ASP A 427 6.16 -31.35 11.38
C ASP A 427 4.87 -30.57 11.68
N ALA A 428 4.36 -30.68 12.91
CA ALA A 428 3.17 -29.95 13.34
C ALA A 428 3.36 -28.41 13.29
N GLY A 429 4.60 -27.94 13.45
CA GLY A 429 5.02 -26.55 13.29
C GLY A 429 5.17 -26.09 11.84
N ALA A 430 5.10 -26.99 10.84
CA ALA A 430 5.30 -26.62 9.43
C ALA A 430 4.26 -25.59 8.95
N ALA A 431 2.97 -25.76 9.26
CA ALA A 431 1.96 -24.80 8.84
C ALA A 431 2.10 -23.42 9.54
N PRO A 432 2.26 -23.34 10.88
CA PRO A 432 2.58 -22.09 11.57
C PRO A 432 3.85 -21.38 11.04
N THR A 433 4.93 -22.11 10.81
CA THR A 433 6.18 -21.53 10.31
C THR A 433 6.06 -21.10 8.84
N SER A 434 5.24 -21.79 8.04
CA SER A 434 4.94 -21.37 6.66
C SER A 434 4.14 -20.07 6.64
N LEU A 435 3.27 -19.84 7.62
CA LEU A 435 2.60 -18.54 7.78
C LEU A 435 3.60 -17.43 8.12
N LEU A 436 4.50 -17.66 9.09
CA LEU A 436 5.55 -16.71 9.45
C LEU A 436 6.50 -16.38 8.29
N LEU A 437 6.82 -17.39 7.46
CA LEU A 437 7.56 -17.19 6.21
C LEU A 437 6.82 -16.25 5.26
N GLY A 438 5.52 -16.48 5.07
CA GLY A 438 4.68 -15.61 4.24
C GLY A 438 4.66 -14.16 4.77
N ASP A 439 4.52 -13.99 6.08
CA ASP A 439 4.52 -12.67 6.75
C ASP A 439 5.85 -11.94 6.55
N ALA A 440 6.98 -12.61 6.84
CA ALA A 440 8.31 -12.04 6.64
C ALA A 440 8.57 -11.64 5.18
N LEU A 441 8.17 -12.47 4.21
CA LEU A 441 8.29 -12.15 2.79
C LEU A 441 7.39 -10.96 2.38
N PHE A 442 6.17 -10.90 2.93
CA PHE A 442 5.21 -9.84 2.60
C PHE A 442 5.65 -8.47 3.12
N ASP A 443 6.16 -8.45 4.36
CA ASP A 443 6.65 -7.23 5.02
C ASP A 443 8.00 -6.78 4.49
N GLY A 444 8.84 -7.70 4.00
CA GLY A 444 10.08 -7.43 3.26
C GLY A 444 9.88 -7.12 1.76
N ASP A 445 8.66 -6.75 1.35
CA ASP A 445 8.25 -6.41 -0.02
C ASP A 445 8.47 -7.48 -1.10
N GLN A 446 8.79 -8.73 -0.73
CA GLN A 446 8.82 -9.91 -1.61
C GLN A 446 7.40 -10.47 -1.82
N THR A 447 6.50 -9.58 -2.26
CA THR A 447 5.05 -9.78 -2.26
C THR A 447 4.61 -10.99 -3.10
N ARG A 448 5.30 -11.26 -4.22
CA ARG A 448 4.98 -12.40 -5.11
C ARG A 448 5.24 -13.75 -4.42
N ASP A 449 6.37 -13.87 -3.75
CA ASP A 449 6.76 -15.11 -3.09
C ASP A 449 5.94 -15.33 -1.82
N ALA A 450 5.66 -14.25 -1.07
CA ALA A 450 4.72 -14.27 0.04
C ALA A 450 3.35 -14.82 -0.37
N ALA A 451 2.80 -14.35 -1.49
CA ALA A 451 1.49 -14.80 -1.99
C ALA A 451 1.46 -16.32 -2.27
N TRP A 452 2.54 -16.86 -2.86
CA TRP A 452 2.67 -18.30 -3.07
C TRP A 452 2.81 -19.10 -1.77
N VAL A 453 3.60 -18.59 -0.83
CA VAL A 453 3.76 -19.22 0.49
C VAL A 453 2.42 -19.22 1.22
N TYR A 454 1.68 -18.12 1.22
CA TYR A 454 0.34 -18.05 1.80
C TYR A 454 -0.64 -19.04 1.14
N GLU A 455 -0.62 -19.18 -0.19
CA GLU A 455 -1.44 -20.21 -0.86
C GLU A 455 -1.03 -21.62 -0.43
N LYS A 456 0.27 -21.91 -0.34
CA LYS A 456 0.74 -23.20 0.18
C LYS A 456 0.24 -23.41 1.61
N THR A 457 0.40 -22.42 2.49
CA THR A 457 -0.06 -22.45 3.88
C THR A 457 -1.57 -22.72 3.97
N ALA A 458 -2.37 -22.11 3.10
CA ALA A 458 -3.83 -22.26 3.08
C ALA A 458 -4.32 -23.62 2.59
N TYR A 459 -3.62 -24.23 1.62
CA TYR A 459 -4.16 -25.36 0.86
C TYR A 459 -3.35 -26.66 0.94
N ALA A 460 -2.09 -26.61 1.36
CA ALA A 460 -1.21 -27.78 1.43
C ALA A 460 -1.11 -28.41 2.82
N TYR A 461 -1.65 -27.77 3.86
CA TYR A 461 -1.61 -28.27 5.25
C TYR A 461 -3.02 -28.58 5.78
N PRO A 462 -3.49 -29.83 5.65
CA PRO A 462 -4.81 -30.23 6.12
C PRO A 462 -4.99 -29.99 7.62
N GLY A 463 -6.16 -29.45 8.01
CA GLY A 463 -6.51 -29.24 9.42
C GLY A 463 -5.84 -28.03 10.08
N TYR A 464 -5.05 -27.23 9.36
CA TYR A 464 -4.47 -26.01 9.93
C TYR A 464 -5.56 -24.95 10.21
N ALA A 465 -5.72 -24.56 11.48
CA ALA A 465 -6.80 -23.68 11.91
C ALA A 465 -6.79 -22.30 11.24
N LYS A 466 -5.62 -21.75 10.90
CA LYS A 466 -5.47 -20.45 10.22
C LYS A 466 -5.37 -20.56 8.69
N ALA A 467 -5.71 -21.72 8.11
CA ALA A 467 -5.75 -21.87 6.66
C ALA A 467 -6.67 -20.83 5.96
N PRO A 468 -7.85 -20.45 6.50
CA PRO A 468 -8.67 -19.41 5.89
C PRO A 468 -7.99 -18.02 5.93
N ASP A 469 -7.31 -17.68 7.03
CA ASP A 469 -6.56 -16.41 7.17
C ASP A 469 -5.39 -16.36 6.18
N ALA A 470 -4.67 -17.47 6.02
CA ALA A 470 -3.60 -17.60 5.03
C ALA A 470 -4.13 -17.45 3.59
N ALA A 471 -5.32 -17.99 3.29
CA ALA A 471 -5.95 -17.79 1.98
C ALA A 471 -6.27 -16.31 1.73
N LEU A 472 -6.77 -15.59 2.75
CA LEU A 472 -7.01 -14.16 2.65
C LEU A 472 -5.70 -13.39 2.43
N ALA A 473 -4.65 -13.73 3.18
CA ALA A 473 -3.33 -13.12 3.03
C ALA A 473 -2.76 -13.33 1.62
N ALA A 474 -2.94 -14.51 1.02
CA ALA A 474 -2.58 -14.77 -0.37
C ALA A 474 -3.31 -13.83 -1.35
N VAL A 475 -4.62 -13.69 -1.19
CA VAL A 475 -5.43 -12.78 -2.01
C VAL A 475 -4.93 -11.34 -1.87
N GLN A 476 -4.72 -10.88 -0.63
CA GLN A 476 -4.25 -9.53 -0.34
C GLN A 476 -2.85 -9.27 -0.91
N ALA A 477 -1.96 -10.27 -0.87
CA ALA A 477 -0.64 -10.18 -1.47
C ALA A 477 -0.71 -10.05 -2.99
N TRP A 478 -1.54 -10.86 -3.67
CA TRP A 478 -1.76 -10.69 -5.11
C TRP A 478 -2.40 -9.33 -5.46
N GLN A 479 -3.33 -8.83 -4.64
CA GLN A 479 -3.93 -7.51 -4.83
C GLN A 479 -2.93 -6.36 -4.62
N LYS A 480 -2.05 -6.46 -3.60
CA LYS A 480 -0.95 -5.50 -3.38
C LYS A 480 -0.04 -5.49 -4.61
N LEU A 481 0.38 -6.67 -5.07
CA LEU A 481 1.23 -6.80 -6.26
C LEU A 481 0.55 -6.20 -7.50
N ALA A 482 -0.74 -6.46 -7.74
CA ALA A 482 -1.45 -5.89 -8.89
C ALA A 482 -1.50 -4.35 -8.87
N LYS A 483 -1.56 -3.74 -7.67
CA LYS A 483 -1.56 -2.28 -7.51
C LYS A 483 -0.18 -1.66 -7.72
N THR A 484 0.89 -2.32 -7.29
CA THR A 484 2.26 -1.78 -7.32
C THR A 484 3.07 -2.23 -8.54
N ALA A 485 2.66 -3.31 -9.22
CA ALA A 485 3.41 -3.87 -10.35
C ALA A 485 3.42 -2.91 -11.57
N PRO A 486 4.54 -2.93 -12.34
CA PRO A 486 4.59 -2.31 -13.66
C PRO A 486 3.50 -2.85 -14.60
N GLU A 487 3.10 -2.04 -15.58
CA GLU A 487 2.00 -2.37 -16.51
C GLU A 487 2.16 -3.75 -17.16
N ALA A 488 3.38 -4.11 -17.57
CA ALA A 488 3.69 -5.41 -18.18
C ALA A 488 3.43 -6.63 -17.26
N GLN A 489 3.42 -6.45 -15.94
CA GLN A 489 3.21 -7.53 -14.96
C GLN A 489 1.85 -7.43 -14.25
N ARG A 490 1.10 -6.35 -14.48
CA ARG A 490 -0.17 -6.07 -13.82
C ARG A 490 -1.25 -7.06 -14.20
N GLU A 491 -1.32 -7.45 -15.48
CA GLU A 491 -2.31 -8.41 -15.96
C GLU A 491 -2.14 -9.80 -15.32
N ASP A 492 -0.89 -10.28 -15.21
CA ASP A 492 -0.57 -11.51 -14.52
C ASP A 492 -0.96 -11.44 -13.04
N ALA A 493 -0.60 -10.36 -12.35
CA ALA A 493 -0.92 -10.17 -10.94
C ALA A 493 -2.44 -10.10 -10.68
N LEU A 494 -3.20 -9.41 -11.54
CA LEU A 494 -4.67 -9.41 -11.49
C LEU A 494 -5.23 -10.81 -11.71
N SER A 495 -4.70 -11.55 -12.70
CA SER A 495 -5.13 -12.93 -12.97
C SER A 495 -4.85 -13.87 -11.78
N MET A 496 -3.70 -13.70 -11.12
CA MET A 496 -3.39 -14.40 -9.87
C MET A 496 -4.39 -14.04 -8.76
N SER A 497 -4.66 -12.75 -8.56
CA SER A 497 -5.58 -12.26 -7.55
C SER A 497 -7.00 -12.83 -7.74
N ILE A 498 -7.52 -12.77 -8.96
CA ILE A 498 -8.83 -13.33 -9.32
C ILE A 498 -8.88 -14.84 -9.02
N ARG A 499 -7.84 -15.59 -9.41
CA ARG A 499 -7.76 -17.02 -9.12
C ARG A 499 -7.76 -17.28 -7.61
N SER A 500 -6.94 -16.55 -6.86
CA SER A 500 -6.81 -16.71 -5.42
C SER A 500 -8.13 -16.38 -4.70
N SER A 501 -8.80 -15.29 -5.08
CA SER A 501 -10.12 -14.89 -4.54
C SER A 501 -11.18 -15.96 -4.78
N LYS A 502 -11.25 -16.51 -6.01
CA LYS A 502 -12.19 -17.59 -6.35
C LYS A 502 -11.88 -18.87 -5.58
N LYS A 503 -10.59 -19.20 -5.39
CA LYS A 503 -10.17 -20.39 -4.64
C LYS A 503 -10.50 -20.26 -3.15
N LEU A 504 -10.30 -19.07 -2.55
CA LEU A 504 -10.74 -18.77 -1.19
C LEU A 504 -12.26 -18.98 -1.06
N ALA A 505 -13.04 -18.37 -1.96
CA ALA A 505 -14.50 -18.47 -1.91
C ALA A 505 -15.02 -19.90 -2.09
N LEU A 506 -14.32 -20.72 -2.90
CA LEU A 506 -14.68 -22.11 -3.17
C LEU A 506 -14.34 -23.03 -1.98
N VAL A 507 -13.13 -22.90 -1.43
CA VAL A 507 -12.63 -23.80 -0.37
C VAL A 507 -13.12 -23.38 1.02
N PHE A 508 -13.29 -22.08 1.24
CA PHE A 508 -13.74 -21.50 2.51
C PHE A 508 -15.03 -20.67 2.30
N PRO A 509 -16.17 -21.31 1.96
CA PRO A 509 -17.41 -20.61 1.63
C PRO A 509 -18.00 -19.78 2.78
N GLN A 510 -17.64 -20.12 4.03
CA GLN A 510 -18.07 -19.40 5.25
C GLN A 510 -17.08 -18.31 5.68
N HIS A 511 -16.05 -18.01 4.88
CA HIS A 511 -15.05 -17.02 5.25
C HIS A 511 -15.68 -15.60 5.32
N PRO A 512 -15.47 -14.82 6.40
CA PRO A 512 -16.12 -13.52 6.58
C PRO A 512 -15.84 -12.51 5.46
N LYS A 513 -14.69 -12.65 4.78
CA LYS A 513 -14.28 -11.78 3.67
C LYS A 513 -14.56 -12.34 2.27
N ARG A 514 -15.28 -13.47 2.16
CA ARG A 514 -15.59 -14.12 0.87
C ARG A 514 -16.15 -13.12 -0.15
N ASP A 515 -17.21 -12.42 0.23
CA ASP A 515 -17.93 -11.54 -0.70
C ASP A 515 -17.11 -10.30 -1.08
N GLU A 516 -16.28 -9.81 -0.15
CA GLU A 516 -15.36 -8.69 -0.38
C GLU A 516 -14.29 -9.06 -1.42
N VAL A 517 -13.65 -10.22 -1.29
CA VAL A 517 -12.63 -10.65 -2.25
C VAL A 517 -13.21 -11.01 -3.62
N LEU A 518 -14.44 -11.54 -3.68
CA LEU A 518 -15.15 -11.79 -4.94
C LEU A 518 -15.61 -10.49 -5.61
N ALA A 519 -16.07 -9.50 -4.84
CA ALA A 519 -16.43 -8.19 -5.37
C ALA A 519 -15.21 -7.50 -6.00
N GLN A 520 -14.05 -7.52 -5.35
CA GLN A 520 -12.82 -7.00 -5.96
C GLN A 520 -12.41 -7.82 -7.20
N ALA A 521 -12.51 -9.16 -7.14
CA ALA A 521 -12.20 -10.00 -8.31
C ALA A 521 -13.11 -9.71 -9.52
N SER A 522 -14.36 -9.30 -9.32
CA SER A 522 -15.25 -8.91 -10.42
C SER A 522 -14.82 -7.57 -11.04
N VAL A 523 -14.35 -6.62 -10.24
CA VAL A 523 -13.73 -5.35 -10.71
C VAL A 523 -12.45 -5.63 -11.50
N ASP A 524 -11.60 -6.54 -11.01
CA ASP A 524 -10.37 -6.92 -11.68
C ASP A 524 -10.67 -7.62 -13.03
N LEU A 525 -11.68 -8.50 -13.07
CA LEU A 525 -12.16 -9.13 -14.30
C LEU A 525 -12.71 -8.11 -15.31
N LEU A 526 -13.42 -7.08 -14.85
CA LEU A 526 -13.90 -5.98 -15.70
C LEU A 526 -12.72 -5.20 -16.28
N THR A 527 -11.69 -4.92 -15.47
CA THR A 527 -10.45 -4.25 -15.90
C THR A 527 -9.74 -5.04 -16.99
N LEU A 528 -9.70 -6.37 -16.85
CA LEU A 528 -9.17 -7.30 -17.87
C LEU A 528 -10.13 -7.54 -19.05
N LYS A 529 -11.25 -6.81 -19.13
CA LYS A 529 -12.29 -6.94 -20.17
C LYS A 529 -12.89 -8.35 -20.29
N ARG A 530 -12.83 -9.15 -19.23
CA ARG A 530 -13.43 -10.50 -19.13
C ARG A 530 -14.89 -10.38 -18.66
N PHE A 531 -15.71 -9.71 -19.47
CA PHE A 531 -17.05 -9.22 -19.10
C PHE A 531 -18.02 -10.32 -18.59
N ASP A 532 -18.06 -11.48 -19.24
CA ASP A 532 -18.95 -12.59 -18.82
C ASP A 532 -18.53 -13.19 -17.48
N GLU A 533 -17.23 -13.24 -17.19
CA GLU A 533 -16.73 -13.70 -15.89
C GLU A 533 -16.97 -12.65 -14.81
N ALA A 534 -16.70 -11.37 -15.10
CA ALA A 534 -16.98 -10.26 -14.19
C ALA A 534 -18.45 -10.27 -13.76
N THR A 535 -19.37 -10.41 -14.73
CA THR A 535 -20.81 -10.47 -14.48
C THR A 535 -21.19 -11.68 -13.63
N ARG A 536 -20.64 -12.87 -13.91
CA ARG A 536 -20.92 -14.09 -13.13
C ARG A 536 -20.48 -13.94 -11.67
N VAL A 537 -19.24 -13.50 -11.44
CA VAL A 537 -18.68 -13.33 -10.09
C VAL A 537 -19.42 -12.24 -9.32
N ALA A 538 -19.70 -11.09 -9.95
CA ALA A 538 -20.49 -10.02 -9.34
C ALA A 538 -21.91 -10.49 -8.96
N THR A 539 -22.56 -11.28 -9.83
CA THR A 539 -23.89 -11.84 -9.56
C THR A 539 -23.88 -12.85 -8.42
N GLU A 540 -22.78 -13.60 -8.23
CA GLU A 540 -22.61 -14.52 -7.10
C GLU A 540 -22.64 -13.78 -5.76
N VAL A 541 -21.94 -12.64 -5.67
CA VAL A 541 -21.96 -11.76 -4.49
C VAL A 541 -23.36 -11.18 -4.25
N LEU A 542 -24.04 -10.73 -5.30
CA LEU A 542 -25.41 -10.18 -5.19
C LEU A 542 -26.46 -11.22 -4.75
N LYS A 543 -26.16 -12.52 -4.88
CA LYS A 543 -27.03 -13.63 -4.45
C LYS A 543 -26.67 -14.19 -3.08
N ALA A 544 -25.68 -13.62 -2.39
CA ALA A 544 -25.24 -14.09 -1.07
C ALA A 544 -26.38 -14.05 -0.03
N GLN A 545 -26.35 -14.99 0.92
CA GLN A 545 -27.28 -15.07 2.05
C GLN A 545 -26.49 -15.20 3.36
N PRO A 546 -26.60 -14.23 4.29
CA PRO A 546 -27.37 -12.97 4.18
C PRO A 546 -26.84 -12.05 3.06
N PRO A 547 -27.64 -11.08 2.58
CA PRO A 547 -27.22 -10.17 1.52
C PRO A 547 -25.91 -9.45 1.85
N ALA A 548 -25.03 -9.30 0.86
CA ALA A 548 -23.77 -8.57 1.01
C ALA A 548 -24.02 -7.13 1.50
N PRO A 549 -23.07 -6.49 2.23
CA PRO A 549 -23.20 -5.10 2.64
C PRO A 549 -23.51 -4.14 1.47
N PRO A 550 -24.28 -3.06 1.67
CA PRO A 550 -24.69 -2.15 0.59
C PRO A 550 -23.53 -1.63 -0.27
N ALA A 551 -22.36 -1.38 0.32
CA ALA A 551 -21.17 -0.96 -0.41
C ALA A 551 -20.72 -2.00 -1.46
N LEU A 552 -20.69 -3.29 -1.10
CA LEU A 552 -20.34 -4.37 -2.04
C LEU A 552 -21.43 -4.58 -3.11
N GLN A 553 -22.71 -4.41 -2.73
CA GLN A 553 -23.80 -4.45 -3.70
C GLN A 553 -23.66 -3.34 -4.74
N ARG A 554 -23.30 -2.11 -4.33
CA ARG A 554 -23.04 -1.01 -5.27
C ARG A 554 -21.91 -1.33 -6.23
N THR A 555 -20.74 -1.75 -5.71
CA THR A 555 -19.58 -2.14 -6.53
C THR A 555 -19.95 -3.21 -7.55
N THR A 556 -20.62 -4.27 -7.12
CA THR A 556 -20.94 -5.41 -7.99
C THR A 556 -22.06 -5.10 -8.99
N LEU A 557 -23.06 -4.30 -8.63
CA LEU A 557 -24.05 -3.80 -9.60
C LEU A 557 -23.42 -2.89 -10.65
N GLY A 558 -22.47 -2.03 -10.26
CA GLY A 558 -21.68 -1.24 -11.20
C GLY A 558 -20.93 -2.11 -12.18
N VAL A 559 -20.23 -3.15 -11.69
CA VAL A 559 -19.52 -4.12 -12.54
C VAL A 559 -20.47 -4.83 -13.52
N VAL A 560 -21.64 -5.28 -13.07
CA VAL A 560 -22.63 -5.91 -13.96
C VAL A 560 -23.12 -4.92 -15.02
N GLY A 561 -23.43 -3.68 -14.61
CA GLY A 561 -23.86 -2.62 -15.51
C GLY A 561 -22.82 -2.33 -16.59
N ASP A 562 -21.58 -2.04 -16.17
CA ASP A 562 -20.48 -1.68 -17.06
C ASP A 562 -20.10 -2.83 -18.01
N ALA A 563 -20.03 -4.06 -17.49
CA ALA A 563 -19.74 -5.25 -18.30
C ALA A 563 -20.81 -5.47 -19.38
N ARG A 564 -22.09 -5.39 -19.00
CA ARG A 564 -23.21 -5.58 -19.94
C ARG A 564 -23.31 -4.44 -20.95
N PHE A 565 -23.04 -3.21 -20.52
CA PHE A 565 -22.97 -2.06 -21.40
C PHE A 565 -21.85 -2.22 -22.45
N ALA A 566 -20.65 -2.63 -22.02
CA ALA A 566 -19.52 -2.88 -22.92
C ALA A 566 -19.78 -4.01 -23.93
N GLN A 567 -20.58 -5.01 -23.54
CA GLN A 567 -21.04 -6.09 -24.43
C GLN A 567 -22.19 -5.67 -25.37
N SER A 568 -22.62 -4.39 -25.35
CA SER A 568 -23.81 -3.89 -26.06
C SER A 568 -25.13 -4.55 -25.64
N ASN A 569 -25.16 -5.21 -24.48
CA ASN A 569 -26.38 -5.74 -23.87
C ASN A 569 -27.00 -4.67 -22.95
N TYR A 570 -27.53 -3.64 -23.60
CA TYR A 570 -28.08 -2.46 -22.93
C TYR A 570 -29.30 -2.74 -22.03
N PRO A 571 -30.21 -3.70 -22.33
CA PRO A 571 -31.30 -4.05 -21.42
C PRO A 571 -30.81 -4.61 -20.07
N ASP A 572 -29.81 -5.49 -20.06
CA ASP A 572 -29.25 -6.02 -18.82
C ASP A 572 -28.47 -4.94 -18.06
N ALA A 573 -27.77 -4.05 -18.78
CA ALA A 573 -27.11 -2.90 -18.18
C ALA A 573 -28.11 -1.94 -17.51
N GLU A 574 -29.23 -1.63 -18.17
CA GLU A 574 -30.32 -0.82 -17.62
C GLU A 574 -30.83 -1.40 -16.29
N HIS A 575 -31.07 -2.71 -16.24
CA HIS A 575 -31.54 -3.38 -15.03
C HIS A 575 -30.55 -3.28 -13.87
N ALA A 576 -29.25 -3.43 -14.16
CA ALA A 576 -28.19 -3.29 -13.17
C ALA A 576 -28.08 -1.84 -12.66
N TYR A 577 -28.04 -0.85 -13.56
CA TYR A 577 -27.95 0.56 -13.16
C TYR A 577 -29.21 1.06 -12.45
N THR A 578 -30.39 0.53 -12.76
CA THR A 578 -31.63 0.87 -12.03
C THR A 578 -31.56 0.40 -10.57
N LYS A 579 -31.07 -0.83 -10.34
CA LYS A 579 -30.82 -1.32 -8.99
C LYS A 579 -29.73 -0.54 -8.28
N LEU A 580 -28.67 -0.15 -9.01
CA LEU A 580 -27.58 0.65 -8.46
C LEU A 580 -28.08 2.05 -8.05
N LEU A 581 -28.94 2.67 -8.86
CA LEU A 581 -29.53 3.98 -8.57
C LEU A 581 -30.38 3.95 -7.29
N ALA A 582 -31.12 2.86 -7.06
CA ALA A 582 -31.87 2.66 -5.80
C ALA A 582 -30.95 2.61 -4.56
N LEU A 583 -29.68 2.26 -4.73
CA LEU A 583 -28.67 2.27 -3.67
C LEU A 583 -27.87 3.58 -3.63
N ALA A 584 -27.90 4.43 -4.65
CA ALA A 584 -27.14 5.69 -4.71
C ALA A 584 -28.12 6.89 -4.80
N PRO A 585 -28.69 7.37 -3.67
CA PRO A 585 -29.69 8.43 -3.66
C PRO A 585 -29.11 9.81 -4.04
N ALA A 586 -29.98 10.78 -4.31
CA ALA A 586 -29.62 12.17 -4.62
C ALA A 586 -28.81 12.79 -3.47
N GLY A 587 -27.48 12.84 -3.63
CA GLY A 587 -26.52 13.26 -2.60
C GLY A 587 -25.30 12.33 -2.51
N ASP A 588 -25.40 11.11 -3.03
CA ASP A 588 -24.26 10.21 -3.21
C ASP A 588 -23.33 10.73 -4.32
N LYS A 589 -22.01 10.58 -4.15
CA LYS A 589 -21.02 10.97 -5.15
C LYS A 589 -21.14 10.18 -6.45
N GLU A 590 -21.61 8.94 -6.38
CA GLU A 590 -21.80 8.08 -7.55
C GLU A 590 -23.09 8.40 -8.31
N HIS A 591 -24.06 9.08 -7.68
CA HIS A 591 -25.39 9.31 -8.24
C HIS A 591 -25.36 9.93 -9.66
N PRO A 592 -24.61 11.02 -9.95
CA PRO A 592 -24.58 11.60 -11.30
C PRO A 592 -24.04 10.63 -12.36
N HIS A 593 -23.06 9.80 -12.00
CA HIS A 593 -22.51 8.80 -12.91
C HIS A 593 -23.51 7.71 -13.22
N VAL A 594 -24.21 7.18 -12.19
CA VAL A 594 -25.22 6.13 -12.34
C VAL A 594 -26.41 6.62 -13.18
N VAL A 595 -26.89 7.83 -12.92
CA VAL A 595 -27.94 8.49 -13.73
C VAL A 595 -27.50 8.56 -15.19
N SER A 596 -26.27 9.02 -15.45
CA SER A 596 -25.73 9.15 -16.79
C SER A 596 -25.63 7.80 -17.52
N GLN A 597 -25.13 6.75 -16.84
CA GLN A 597 -25.01 5.41 -17.44
C GLN A 597 -26.37 4.75 -17.67
N LEU A 598 -27.33 4.94 -16.76
CA LEU A 598 -28.70 4.45 -16.94
C LEU A 598 -29.37 5.14 -18.14
N ALA A 599 -29.29 6.47 -18.22
CA ALA A 599 -29.79 7.24 -19.35
C ALA A 599 -29.18 6.79 -20.67
N LEU A 600 -27.85 6.61 -20.69
CA LEU A 600 -27.12 6.17 -21.87
C LEU A 600 -27.52 4.74 -22.27
N SER A 601 -27.71 3.82 -21.32
CA SER A 601 -28.17 2.45 -21.58
C SER A 601 -29.54 2.44 -22.25
N ILE A 602 -30.49 3.23 -21.76
CA ILE A 602 -31.83 3.37 -22.34
C ILE A 602 -31.76 4.01 -23.74
N TYR A 603 -30.98 5.08 -23.88
CA TYR A 603 -30.79 5.77 -25.15
C TYR A 603 -30.16 4.86 -26.23
N ARG A 604 -29.15 4.04 -25.87
CA ARG A 604 -28.53 3.07 -26.79
C ARG A 604 -29.51 1.98 -27.24
N GLN A 605 -30.49 1.60 -26.41
CA GLN A 605 -31.59 0.74 -26.87
C GLN A 605 -32.44 1.43 -27.94
N GLY A 606 -32.70 2.73 -27.81
CA GLY A 606 -33.35 3.55 -28.84
C GLY A 606 -32.56 3.56 -30.15
N GLU A 607 -31.27 3.84 -30.09
CA GLU A 607 -30.39 3.82 -31.28
C GLU A 607 -30.31 2.45 -31.95
N ALA A 608 -30.26 1.37 -31.17
CA ALA A 608 -30.26 0.01 -31.70
C ALA A 608 -31.53 -0.28 -32.49
N GLN A 609 -32.71 0.09 -31.96
CA GLN A 609 -33.98 -0.06 -32.67
C GLN A 609 -34.09 0.85 -33.89
N GLN A 610 -33.52 2.06 -33.82
CA GLN A 610 -33.45 2.98 -34.95
C GLN A 610 -32.65 2.37 -36.11
N LYS A 611 -31.49 1.77 -35.83
CA LYS A 611 -30.67 1.08 -36.85
C LYS A 611 -31.38 -0.11 -37.50
N LEU A 612 -32.28 -0.76 -36.75
CA LEU A 612 -33.12 -1.84 -37.27
C LEU A 612 -34.34 -1.34 -38.06
N GLY A 613 -34.57 -0.02 -38.14
CA GLY A 613 -35.75 0.57 -38.79
C GLY A 613 -37.03 0.49 -37.95
N ASN A 614 -36.95 0.07 -36.69
CA ASN A 614 -38.07 -0.01 -35.75
C ASN A 614 -38.33 1.36 -35.10
N TRP A 615 -38.64 2.37 -35.92
CA TRP A 615 -38.74 3.77 -35.50
C TRP A 615 -39.68 4.02 -34.32
N ARG A 616 -40.78 3.26 -34.21
CA ARG A 616 -41.75 3.43 -33.11
C ARG A 616 -41.13 3.01 -31.77
N VAL A 617 -40.50 1.84 -31.75
CA VAL A 617 -39.82 1.32 -30.56
C VAL A 617 -38.61 2.19 -30.22
N ALA A 618 -37.89 2.69 -31.23
CA ALA A 618 -36.81 3.65 -31.03
C ALA A 618 -37.29 4.92 -30.32
N ALA A 619 -38.38 5.53 -30.80
CA ALA A 619 -38.97 6.72 -30.19
C ALA A 619 -39.44 6.46 -28.75
N GLU A 620 -40.09 5.32 -28.51
CA GLU A 620 -40.54 4.92 -27.16
C GLU A 620 -39.36 4.73 -26.20
N ASN A 621 -38.25 4.13 -26.64
CA ASN A 621 -37.03 4.01 -25.84
C ASN A 621 -36.36 5.36 -25.57
N TYR A 622 -36.30 6.25 -26.55
CA TYR A 622 -35.77 7.59 -26.30
C TYR A 622 -36.61 8.35 -25.27
N LEU A 623 -37.95 8.35 -25.39
CA LEU A 623 -38.83 8.97 -24.40
C LEU A 623 -38.75 8.33 -23.01
N ARG A 624 -38.28 7.08 -22.89
CA ARG A 624 -38.06 6.44 -21.58
C ARG A 624 -36.93 7.11 -20.81
N VAL A 625 -35.96 7.75 -21.46
CA VAL A 625 -34.88 8.47 -20.76
C VAL A 625 -35.47 9.53 -19.83
N GLY A 626 -36.35 10.39 -20.36
CA GLY A 626 -37.03 11.42 -19.57
C GLY A 626 -37.98 10.91 -18.50
N LYS A 627 -38.53 9.70 -18.68
CA LYS A 627 -39.44 9.07 -17.71
C LYS A 627 -38.71 8.38 -16.56
N VAL A 628 -37.57 7.75 -16.84
CA VAL A 628 -36.82 6.93 -15.87
C VAL A 628 -35.78 7.77 -15.13
N VAL A 629 -35.13 8.70 -15.82
CA VAL A 629 -34.06 9.57 -15.30
C VAL A 629 -34.22 10.99 -15.83
N PRO A 630 -35.27 11.74 -15.39
CA PRO A 630 -35.60 13.07 -15.90
C PRO A 630 -34.46 14.09 -15.75
N GLU A 631 -33.60 13.92 -14.76
CA GLU A 631 -32.44 14.76 -14.45
C GLU A 631 -31.21 14.49 -15.33
N ALA A 632 -31.24 13.46 -16.18
CA ALA A 632 -30.09 13.11 -17.03
C ALA A 632 -29.81 14.18 -18.09
N GLU A 633 -28.54 14.55 -18.28
CA GLU A 633 -28.12 15.51 -19.33
C GLU A 633 -28.52 15.06 -20.74
N LEU A 634 -28.71 13.75 -20.95
CA LEU A 634 -29.10 13.17 -22.23
C LEU A 634 -30.60 13.32 -22.54
N HIS A 635 -31.43 13.66 -21.55
CA HIS A 635 -32.89 13.75 -21.69
C HIS A 635 -33.33 14.63 -22.87
N PRO A 636 -32.84 15.88 -23.04
CA PRO A 636 -33.20 16.68 -24.22
C PRO A 636 -32.83 15.99 -25.54
N THR A 637 -31.63 15.42 -25.62
CA THR A 637 -31.16 14.74 -26.85
C THR A 637 -32.02 13.53 -27.18
N ALA A 638 -32.47 12.80 -26.15
CA ALA A 638 -33.38 11.68 -26.31
C ALA A 638 -34.75 12.14 -26.85
N ASP A 639 -35.38 13.16 -26.25
CA ASP A 639 -36.66 13.69 -26.72
C ASP A 639 -36.60 14.23 -28.15
N TYR A 640 -35.52 14.92 -28.49
CA TYR A 640 -35.26 15.38 -29.86
C TYR A 640 -35.18 14.21 -30.85
N ASN A 641 -34.48 13.13 -30.50
CA ASN A 641 -34.38 11.94 -31.35
C ASN A 641 -35.69 11.14 -31.40
N ALA A 642 -36.47 11.13 -30.33
CA ALA A 642 -37.82 10.56 -30.34
C ALA A 642 -38.71 11.28 -31.34
N ALA A 643 -38.70 12.61 -31.33
CA ALA A 643 -39.41 13.42 -32.31
C ALA A 643 -38.92 13.16 -33.74
N ALA A 644 -37.61 13.07 -33.96
CA ALA A 644 -37.06 12.73 -35.27
C ALA A 644 -37.52 11.35 -35.77
N ALA A 645 -37.60 10.35 -34.87
CA ALA A 645 -38.12 9.02 -35.20
C ALA A 645 -39.64 9.05 -35.52
N PHE A 646 -40.44 9.85 -34.82
CA PHE A 646 -41.85 10.06 -35.17
C PHE A 646 -42.03 10.77 -36.52
N ILE A 647 -41.19 11.76 -36.85
CA ILE A 647 -41.16 12.40 -38.16
C ILE A 647 -40.87 11.39 -39.26
N GLN A 648 -39.90 10.49 -39.05
CA GLN A 648 -39.56 9.45 -40.00
C GLN A 648 -40.72 8.46 -40.23
N LEU A 649 -41.53 8.22 -39.19
CA LEU A 649 -42.78 7.47 -39.29
C LEU A 649 -43.95 8.24 -39.91
N LYS A 650 -43.80 9.56 -40.12
CA LYS A 650 -44.88 10.50 -40.45
C LYS A 650 -46.00 10.51 -39.40
N ASP A 651 -45.66 10.20 -38.14
CA ASP A 651 -46.56 10.32 -37.00
C ASP A 651 -46.51 11.77 -36.48
N TRP A 652 -47.08 12.68 -37.27
CA TRP A 652 -47.01 14.13 -37.02
C TRP A 652 -47.56 14.53 -35.65
N PRO A 653 -48.71 14.03 -35.17
CA PRO A 653 -49.24 14.42 -33.87
C PRO A 653 -48.27 14.12 -32.72
N ARG A 654 -47.61 12.96 -32.72
CA ARG A 654 -46.63 12.61 -31.68
C ARG A 654 -45.33 13.38 -31.84
N ALA A 655 -44.86 13.60 -33.07
CA ALA A 655 -43.67 14.42 -33.33
C ALA A 655 -43.86 15.84 -32.80
N GLU A 656 -44.98 16.47 -33.15
CA GLU A 656 -45.33 17.83 -32.72
C GLU A 656 -45.49 17.91 -31.20
N GLN A 657 -46.24 16.99 -30.59
CA GLN A 657 -46.38 16.95 -29.13
C GLN A 657 -45.01 16.84 -28.44
N THR A 658 -44.13 15.99 -28.94
CA THR A 658 -42.78 15.79 -28.37
C THR A 658 -41.92 17.04 -28.53
N LEU A 659 -41.92 17.68 -29.71
CA LEU A 659 -41.14 18.89 -29.97
C LEU A 659 -41.68 20.11 -29.20
N GLU A 660 -42.99 20.28 -29.07
CA GLU A 660 -43.55 21.34 -28.24
C GLU A 660 -43.24 21.12 -26.76
N SER A 661 -43.32 19.86 -26.28
CA SER A 661 -42.91 19.53 -24.92
C SER A 661 -41.43 19.83 -24.69
N PHE A 662 -40.57 19.47 -25.66
CA PHE A 662 -39.15 19.83 -25.63
C PHE A 662 -38.95 21.35 -25.48
N ARG A 663 -39.68 22.17 -26.26
CA ARG A 663 -39.58 23.64 -26.18
C ARG A 663 -39.99 24.19 -24.83
N GLN A 664 -40.99 23.59 -24.21
CA GLN A 664 -41.48 23.99 -22.90
C GLN A 664 -40.53 23.58 -21.77
N GLN A 665 -39.98 22.37 -21.84
CA GLN A 665 -39.11 21.81 -20.80
C GLN A 665 -37.67 22.31 -20.90
N PHE A 666 -37.16 22.57 -22.12
CA PHE A 666 -35.77 22.92 -22.37
C PHE A 666 -35.61 24.20 -23.21
N PRO A 667 -36.22 25.34 -22.81
CA PRO A 667 -36.30 26.56 -23.63
C PRO A 667 -34.93 27.16 -24.00
N ASP A 668 -33.89 26.90 -23.20
CA ASP A 668 -32.53 27.40 -23.40
C ASP A 668 -31.60 26.37 -24.06
N ASN A 669 -32.11 25.20 -24.47
CA ASN A 669 -31.27 24.15 -25.05
C ASN A 669 -30.76 24.51 -26.45
N LYS A 670 -29.51 24.14 -26.75
CA LYS A 670 -28.86 24.37 -28.06
C LYS A 670 -29.61 23.78 -29.26
N LEU A 671 -30.49 22.80 -29.06
CA LEU A 671 -31.29 22.16 -30.11
C LEU A 671 -32.58 22.92 -30.44
N ILE A 672 -32.98 23.93 -29.66
CA ILE A 672 -34.20 24.72 -29.89
C ILE A 672 -34.30 25.28 -31.34
N PRO A 673 -33.23 25.79 -31.96
CA PRO A 673 -33.30 26.25 -33.35
C PRO A 673 -33.70 25.16 -34.33
N ASP A 674 -33.19 23.95 -34.14
CA ASP A 674 -33.52 22.81 -35.00
C ASP A 674 -34.89 22.21 -34.68
N VAL A 675 -35.30 22.23 -33.41
CA VAL A 675 -36.65 21.87 -32.97
C VAL A 675 -37.70 22.74 -33.64
N ASP A 676 -37.51 24.06 -33.70
CA ASP A 676 -38.43 24.96 -34.42
C ASP A 676 -38.47 24.67 -35.92
N LYS A 677 -37.32 24.36 -36.55
CA LYS A 677 -37.27 23.94 -37.97
C LYS A 677 -38.06 22.66 -38.21
N LYS A 678 -37.90 21.65 -37.34
CA LYS A 678 -38.66 20.40 -37.43
C LYS A 678 -40.15 20.62 -37.18
N LEU A 679 -40.53 21.45 -36.21
CA LEU A 679 -41.94 21.83 -35.97
C LEU A 679 -42.55 22.53 -37.18
N ALA A 680 -41.85 23.49 -37.76
CA ALA A 680 -42.33 24.23 -38.93
C ALA A 680 -42.64 23.28 -40.09
N VAL A 681 -41.72 22.36 -40.40
CA VAL A 681 -41.92 21.36 -41.47
C VAL A 681 -43.00 20.34 -41.09
N SER A 682 -43.04 19.89 -39.83
CA SER A 682 -44.05 18.91 -39.36
C SER A 682 -45.46 19.50 -39.46
N TYR A 683 -45.70 20.70 -38.92
CA TYR A 683 -46.98 21.39 -39.01
C TYR A 683 -47.37 21.67 -40.46
N GLN A 684 -46.42 22.08 -41.30
CA GLN A 684 -46.71 22.35 -42.71
C GLN A 684 -47.12 21.08 -43.44
N THR A 685 -46.46 19.95 -43.16
CA THR A 685 -46.76 18.65 -43.77
C THR A 685 -48.07 18.06 -43.24
N ASP A 686 -48.42 18.32 -41.98
CA ASP A 686 -49.69 17.93 -41.35
C ASP A 686 -50.86 18.88 -41.68
N GLY A 687 -50.63 19.89 -42.54
CA GLY A 687 -51.67 20.84 -42.98
C GLY A 687 -52.06 21.91 -41.94
N LYS A 688 -51.34 22.01 -40.83
CA LYS A 688 -51.55 23.00 -39.76
C LYS A 688 -50.87 24.33 -40.10
N LEU A 689 -51.37 24.99 -41.14
CA LEU A 689 -50.72 26.16 -41.76
C LEU A 689 -50.41 27.30 -40.79
N ALA A 690 -51.36 27.67 -39.91
CA ALA A 690 -51.15 28.75 -38.94
C ALA A 690 -50.06 28.42 -37.90
N LEU A 691 -49.99 27.16 -37.45
CA LEU A 691 -48.95 26.70 -36.51
C LEU A 691 -47.58 26.60 -37.19
N ALA A 692 -47.55 26.17 -38.46
CA ALA A 692 -46.33 26.20 -39.27
C ALA A 692 -45.82 27.63 -39.45
N ALA A 693 -46.72 28.57 -39.77
CA ALA A 693 -46.39 29.98 -39.91
C ALA A 693 -45.81 30.56 -38.60
N ALA A 694 -46.42 30.25 -37.46
CA ALA A 694 -45.91 30.64 -36.15
C ALA A 694 -44.50 30.06 -35.87
N ALA A 695 -44.24 28.83 -36.26
CA ALA A 695 -42.91 28.22 -36.12
C ALA A 695 -41.86 28.88 -37.02
N TYR A 696 -42.20 29.16 -38.30
CA TYR A 696 -41.32 29.91 -39.20
C TYR A 696 -41.08 31.35 -38.70
N MET A 697 -42.05 31.99 -38.07
CA MET A 697 -41.88 33.32 -37.46
C MET A 697 -40.85 33.29 -36.31
N ARG A 698 -40.83 32.23 -35.50
CA ARG A 698 -39.80 32.09 -34.45
C ARG A 698 -38.40 31.92 -35.06
N ILE A 699 -38.29 31.19 -36.17
CA ILE A 699 -37.03 31.03 -36.91
C ILE A 699 -36.57 32.39 -37.46
N SER A 700 -37.48 33.19 -38.03
CA SER A 700 -37.13 34.49 -38.60
C SER A 700 -36.68 35.52 -37.57
N GLN A 701 -37.16 35.42 -36.34
CA GLN A 701 -36.79 36.32 -35.25
C GLN A 701 -35.48 35.93 -34.55
N ARG A 702 -34.98 34.71 -34.76
CA ARG A 702 -33.80 34.17 -34.06
C ARG A 702 -32.49 34.72 -34.66
N THR A 703 -31.90 35.72 -34.00
CA THR A 703 -30.68 36.42 -34.47
C THR A 703 -29.44 35.54 -34.64
N THR A 704 -29.41 34.35 -34.01
CA THR A 704 -28.33 33.37 -34.20
C THR A 704 -28.42 32.63 -35.54
N GLU A 705 -29.55 32.70 -36.25
CA GLU A 705 -29.69 32.16 -37.61
C GLU A 705 -29.14 33.13 -38.66
N SER A 706 -28.66 32.58 -39.78
CA SER A 706 -28.19 33.39 -40.91
C SER A 706 -29.28 34.34 -41.42
N VAL A 707 -28.88 35.48 -41.97
CA VAL A 707 -29.81 36.46 -42.56
C VAL A 707 -30.66 35.81 -43.65
N ASP A 708 -30.08 34.94 -44.49
CA ASP A 708 -30.82 34.23 -45.53
C ASP A 708 -31.87 33.27 -44.93
N THR A 709 -31.50 32.48 -43.91
CA THR A 709 -32.45 31.58 -43.23
C THR A 709 -33.59 32.36 -42.60
N ARG A 710 -33.29 33.47 -41.93
CA ARG A 710 -34.33 34.31 -41.30
C ARG A 710 -35.25 34.95 -42.34
N ARG A 711 -34.70 35.40 -43.46
CA ARG A 711 -35.47 35.96 -44.58
C ARG A 711 -36.39 34.93 -45.20
N GLU A 712 -35.87 33.74 -45.54
CA GLU A 712 -36.70 32.65 -46.09
C GLU A 712 -37.81 32.24 -45.13
N ALA A 713 -37.50 32.13 -43.83
CA ALA A 713 -38.50 31.79 -42.82
C ALA A 713 -39.57 32.90 -42.66
N ALA A 714 -39.20 34.18 -42.66
CA ALA A 714 -40.16 35.28 -42.61
C ALA A 714 -41.10 35.28 -43.82
N TRP A 715 -40.56 35.00 -45.01
CA TRP A 715 -41.34 34.86 -46.24
C TRP A 715 -42.33 33.71 -46.15
N LEU A 716 -41.87 32.51 -45.77
CA LEU A 716 -42.72 31.33 -45.60
C LEU A 716 -43.80 31.55 -44.54
N ALA A 717 -43.47 32.20 -43.42
CA ALA A 717 -44.45 32.53 -42.38
C ALA A 717 -45.58 33.40 -42.94
N ALA A 718 -45.24 34.47 -43.68
CA ALA A 718 -46.23 35.35 -44.28
C ALA A 718 -47.12 34.63 -45.29
N GLN A 719 -46.53 33.82 -46.18
CA GLN A 719 -47.29 33.02 -47.15
C GLN A 719 -48.21 32.00 -46.50
N LEU A 720 -47.76 31.32 -45.45
CA LEU A 720 -48.55 30.30 -44.75
C LEU A 720 -49.71 30.93 -43.98
N TYR A 721 -49.53 32.08 -43.31
CA TYR A 721 -50.64 32.80 -42.70
C TYR A 721 -51.68 33.25 -43.73
N ASP A 722 -51.21 33.72 -44.89
CA ASP A 722 -52.05 34.17 -45.99
C ASP A 722 -52.88 33.03 -46.61
N GLN A 723 -52.35 31.80 -46.56
CA GLN A 723 -53.07 30.57 -46.94
C GLN A 723 -53.98 30.04 -45.81
N ALA A 724 -53.74 30.40 -44.55
CA ALA A 724 -54.40 29.87 -43.34
C ALA A 724 -55.68 30.61 -42.92
N PRO A 725 -56.47 31.15 -43.86
CA PRO A 725 -57.41 32.27 -43.65
C PRO A 725 -57.12 33.28 -42.52
N ASP A 726 -55.86 33.52 -42.13
CA ASP A 726 -55.51 34.39 -41.00
C ASP A 726 -54.98 35.74 -41.49
N ALA A 727 -55.91 36.57 -41.97
CA ALA A 727 -55.57 37.85 -42.59
C ALA A 727 -54.82 38.81 -41.66
N ALA A 728 -55.06 38.74 -40.34
CA ALA A 728 -54.42 39.62 -39.36
C ALA A 728 -52.93 39.28 -39.17
N HIS A 729 -52.61 37.99 -39.00
CA HIS A 729 -51.23 37.56 -38.91
C HIS A 729 -50.50 37.63 -40.25
N ALA A 730 -51.19 37.38 -41.38
CA ALA A 730 -50.62 37.55 -42.71
C ALA A 730 -50.18 39.00 -42.96
N ASP A 731 -51.05 39.97 -42.65
CA ASP A 731 -50.73 41.39 -42.73
C ASP A 731 -49.50 41.72 -41.87
N THR A 732 -49.52 41.38 -40.59
CA THR A 732 -48.39 41.62 -39.67
C THR A 732 -47.09 40.97 -40.17
N ALA A 733 -47.15 39.75 -40.70
CA ALA A 733 -46.00 39.03 -41.20
C ALA A 733 -45.40 39.65 -42.47
N TYR A 734 -46.23 40.07 -43.44
CA TYR A 734 -45.75 40.78 -44.63
C TYR A 734 -45.16 42.15 -44.29
N GLN A 735 -45.78 42.90 -43.36
CA GLN A 735 -45.23 44.19 -42.89
C GLN A 735 -43.86 44.02 -42.24
N SER A 736 -43.75 43.01 -41.37
CA SER A 736 -42.48 42.65 -40.73
C SER A 736 -41.42 42.26 -41.77
N TYR A 737 -41.80 41.46 -42.77
CA TYR A 737 -40.92 41.04 -43.85
C TYR A 737 -40.35 42.23 -44.63
N VAL A 738 -41.19 43.17 -45.09
CA VAL A 738 -40.73 44.32 -45.91
C VAL A 738 -39.89 45.31 -45.12
N SER A 739 -40.16 45.44 -43.82
CA SER A 739 -39.38 46.29 -42.91
C SER A 739 -37.98 45.72 -42.67
N GLN A 740 -37.88 44.40 -42.44
CA GLN A 740 -36.60 43.74 -42.14
C GLN A 740 -35.79 43.39 -43.39
N TYR A 741 -36.46 43.04 -44.49
CA TYR A 741 -35.85 42.51 -45.71
C TYR A 741 -36.33 43.26 -46.96
N PRO A 742 -35.89 44.53 -47.14
CA PRO A 742 -36.22 45.31 -48.34
C PRO A 742 -35.60 44.74 -49.63
N LEU A 743 -34.60 43.85 -49.51
CA LEU A 743 -33.97 43.11 -50.61
C LEU A 743 -34.03 41.59 -50.34
N PRO A 744 -34.14 40.74 -51.38
CA PRO A 744 -34.21 41.08 -52.80
C PRO A 744 -35.54 41.78 -53.16
N LEU A 745 -35.44 42.76 -54.05
CA LEU A 745 -36.53 43.69 -54.34
C LEU A 745 -37.80 42.97 -54.79
N ASP A 746 -37.71 41.95 -55.63
CA ASP A 746 -38.87 41.23 -56.16
C ASP A 746 -39.82 40.71 -55.08
N ARG A 747 -39.28 40.01 -54.07
CA ARG A 747 -40.10 39.46 -52.98
C ARG A 747 -40.63 40.57 -52.07
N ALA A 748 -39.84 41.60 -51.83
CA ALA A 748 -40.29 42.74 -51.04
C ALA A 748 -41.39 43.54 -51.76
N MET A 749 -41.37 43.58 -53.10
CA MET A 749 -42.44 44.16 -53.92
C MET A 749 -43.70 43.29 -53.92
N ASP A 750 -43.57 41.96 -53.96
CA ASP A 750 -44.70 41.03 -53.81
C ASP A 750 -45.40 41.19 -52.46
N ALA A 751 -44.63 41.30 -51.37
CA ALA A 751 -45.18 41.53 -50.04
C ALA A 751 -45.95 42.86 -49.96
N ARG A 752 -45.40 43.97 -50.50
CA ARG A 752 -46.12 45.26 -50.56
C ARG A 752 -47.39 45.17 -51.40
N ALA A 753 -47.34 44.51 -52.55
CA ALA A 753 -48.51 44.29 -53.40
C ALA A 753 -49.57 43.37 -52.75
N ARG A 754 -49.17 42.46 -51.87
CA ARG A 754 -50.11 41.68 -51.07
C ARG A 754 -50.73 42.53 -49.94
N LEU A 755 -49.95 43.39 -49.30
CA LEU A 755 -50.41 44.32 -48.28
C LEU A 755 -51.45 45.31 -48.81
N THR A 756 -51.32 45.81 -50.05
CA THR A 756 -52.38 46.62 -50.67
C THR A 756 -53.68 45.81 -50.84
N LYS A 757 -53.60 44.56 -51.28
CA LYS A 757 -54.78 43.67 -51.40
C LYS A 757 -55.43 43.37 -50.05
N LEU A 758 -54.64 43.13 -49.00
CA LEU A 758 -55.13 42.90 -47.64
C LEU A 758 -55.78 44.16 -47.04
N ALA A 759 -55.21 45.34 -47.27
CA ALA A 759 -55.80 46.62 -46.87
C ALA A 759 -57.14 46.86 -47.57
N LEU A 760 -57.21 46.63 -48.88
CA LEU A 760 -58.45 46.76 -49.66
C LEU A 760 -59.55 45.80 -49.18
N ALA A 761 -59.20 44.54 -48.89
CA ALA A 761 -60.14 43.55 -48.36
C ALA A 761 -60.68 43.90 -46.97
N ARG A 762 -59.91 44.64 -46.16
CA ARG A 762 -60.33 45.14 -44.85
C ARG A 762 -61.03 46.52 -44.90
N HIS A 763 -61.18 47.10 -46.09
CA HIS A 763 -61.65 48.47 -46.28
C HIS A 763 -60.82 49.53 -45.53
N ASP A 764 -59.52 49.27 -45.35
CA ASP A 764 -58.58 50.21 -44.73
C ASP A 764 -57.93 51.09 -45.82
N GLU A 765 -58.56 52.22 -46.10
CA GLU A 765 -58.14 53.16 -47.15
C GLU A 765 -56.77 53.79 -46.84
N ALA A 766 -56.50 54.10 -45.57
CA ALA A 766 -55.23 54.70 -45.16
C ALA A 766 -54.06 53.72 -45.34
N ALA A 767 -54.22 52.46 -44.93
CA ALA A 767 -53.20 51.44 -45.17
C ALA A 767 -53.04 51.14 -46.66
N TYR A 768 -54.13 51.14 -47.43
CA TYR A 768 -54.09 50.91 -48.87
C TYR A 768 -53.24 51.98 -49.57
N GLU A 769 -53.48 53.26 -49.27
CA GLU A 769 -52.67 54.37 -49.81
C GLU A 769 -51.21 54.30 -49.37
N HIS A 770 -50.97 54.04 -48.09
CA HIS A 770 -49.62 53.91 -47.56
C HIS A 770 -48.80 52.86 -48.33
N TRP A 771 -49.37 51.67 -48.58
CA TRP A 771 -48.67 50.61 -49.31
C TRP A 771 -48.50 50.91 -50.80
N LEU A 772 -49.42 51.66 -51.42
CA LEU A 772 -49.22 52.17 -52.79
C LEU A 772 -48.06 53.16 -52.86
N GLU A 773 -47.94 54.07 -51.89
CA GLU A 773 -46.81 54.98 -51.79
C GLU A 773 -45.49 54.26 -51.52
N GLU A 774 -45.50 53.26 -50.64
CA GLU A 774 -44.32 52.43 -50.37
C GLU A 774 -43.85 51.64 -51.60
N ILE A 775 -44.75 51.18 -52.47
CA ILE A 775 -44.42 50.54 -53.75
C ILE A 775 -43.67 51.54 -54.66
N ILE A 776 -44.21 52.76 -54.82
CA ILE A 776 -43.58 53.82 -55.62
C ILE A 776 -42.21 54.19 -55.05
N SER A 777 -42.14 54.37 -53.73
CA SER A 777 -40.93 54.73 -53.00
C SER A 777 -39.86 53.65 -53.07
N ALA A 778 -40.24 52.37 -53.03
CA ALA A 778 -39.33 51.24 -53.15
C ALA A 778 -38.73 51.15 -54.56
N ASP A 779 -39.51 51.30 -55.63
CA ASP A 779 -38.98 51.33 -57.01
C ASP A 779 -38.04 52.52 -57.22
N ALA A 780 -38.43 53.71 -56.76
CA ALA A 780 -37.62 54.92 -56.91
C ALA A 780 -36.26 54.82 -56.20
N ARG A 781 -36.20 54.13 -55.05
CA ARG A 781 -34.98 53.94 -54.26
C ARG A 781 -34.19 52.67 -54.63
N ALA A 782 -34.70 51.84 -55.54
CA ALA A 782 -34.14 50.51 -55.81
C ALA A 782 -32.75 50.50 -56.48
N GLY A 783 -32.32 51.62 -57.10
CA GLY A 783 -31.02 51.71 -57.76
C GLY A 783 -30.77 50.57 -58.75
N ALA A 784 -29.69 49.82 -58.57
CA ALA A 784 -29.35 48.67 -59.43
C ALA A 784 -30.27 47.45 -59.25
N ALA A 785 -31.02 47.35 -58.15
CA ALA A 785 -31.97 46.26 -57.91
C ALA A 785 -33.32 46.48 -58.63
N ARG A 786 -33.53 47.67 -59.19
CA ARG A 786 -34.75 48.04 -59.93
C ARG A 786 -34.92 47.13 -61.15
N ASN A 787 -36.14 46.62 -61.35
CA ASN A 787 -36.44 45.70 -62.44
C ASN A 787 -37.81 45.99 -63.06
N GLU A 788 -38.18 45.22 -64.09
CA GLU A 788 -39.45 45.41 -64.79
C GLU A 788 -40.66 45.26 -63.87
N LYS A 789 -40.63 44.25 -62.98
CA LYS A 789 -41.72 44.00 -62.03
C LYS A 789 -41.92 45.16 -61.06
N SER A 790 -40.84 45.68 -60.48
CA SER A 790 -40.91 46.82 -59.57
C SER A 790 -41.47 48.06 -60.28
N ARG A 791 -41.06 48.29 -61.53
CA ARG A 791 -41.54 49.40 -62.36
C ARG A 791 -43.02 49.29 -62.68
N VAL A 792 -43.50 48.11 -63.05
CA VAL A 792 -44.92 47.88 -63.36
C VAL A 792 -45.78 48.12 -62.12
N LEU A 793 -45.41 47.54 -60.97
CA LEU A 793 -46.16 47.73 -59.71
C LEU A 793 -46.19 49.20 -59.28
N ALA A 794 -45.06 49.91 -59.42
CA ALA A 794 -44.95 51.33 -59.08
C ALA A 794 -45.71 52.24 -60.04
N SER A 795 -45.70 51.93 -61.34
CA SER A 795 -46.49 52.62 -62.37
C SER A 795 -47.99 52.50 -62.07
N HIS A 796 -48.46 51.29 -61.81
CA HIS A 796 -49.87 51.04 -61.51
C HIS A 796 -50.30 51.72 -60.19
N ALA A 797 -49.47 51.65 -59.15
CA ALA A 797 -49.73 52.34 -57.89
C ALA A 797 -49.76 53.87 -58.05
N SER A 798 -48.86 54.41 -58.87
CA SER A 798 -48.81 55.84 -59.20
C SER A 798 -50.08 56.29 -59.91
N LEU A 799 -50.59 55.50 -60.86
CA LEU A 799 -51.84 55.77 -61.57
C LEU A 799 -53.04 55.78 -60.62
N ILE A 800 -53.14 54.81 -59.71
CA ILE A 800 -54.23 54.72 -58.72
C ILE A 800 -54.25 55.98 -57.84
N LEU A 801 -53.10 56.39 -57.29
CA LEU A 801 -53.00 57.59 -56.47
C LEU A 801 -53.24 58.88 -57.27
N ALA A 802 -52.86 58.91 -58.54
CA ALA A 802 -53.12 60.03 -59.44
C ALA A 802 -54.63 60.20 -59.71
N ARG A 803 -55.34 59.11 -60.00
CA ARG A 803 -56.80 59.11 -60.19
C ARG A 803 -57.55 59.56 -58.94
N LYS A 804 -57.16 59.06 -57.77
CA LYS A 804 -57.72 59.52 -56.49
C LYS A 804 -57.51 61.02 -56.30
N SER A 805 -56.33 61.51 -56.65
CA SER A 805 -55.99 62.94 -56.61
C SER A 805 -56.85 63.76 -57.59
N ALA A 806 -57.12 63.23 -58.79
CA ALA A 806 -57.99 63.86 -59.79
C ALA A 806 -59.44 63.93 -59.31
N GLU A 807 -59.98 62.87 -58.71
CA GLU A 807 -61.34 62.89 -58.11
C GLU A 807 -61.44 63.89 -56.95
N GLN A 808 -60.42 63.97 -56.09
CA GLN A 808 -60.35 64.96 -55.01
C GLN A 808 -60.29 66.39 -55.55
N GLU A 809 -59.50 66.62 -56.60
CA GLU A 809 -59.43 67.90 -57.31
C GLU A 809 -60.79 68.27 -57.88
N LYS A 810 -61.45 67.34 -58.57
CA LYS A 810 -62.75 67.50 -59.21
C LYS A 810 -63.83 67.89 -58.20
N ALA A 811 -63.79 67.32 -57.00
CA ALA A 811 -64.70 67.65 -55.91
C ALA A 811 -64.53 69.08 -55.34
N ILE A 812 -63.41 69.76 -55.61
CA ILE A 812 -63.22 71.16 -55.20
C ILE A 812 -64.07 72.07 -56.09
N ALA A 813 -65.17 72.56 -55.54
CA ALA A 813 -66.05 73.53 -56.22
C ALA A 813 -65.43 74.94 -56.28
N LEU A 814 -65.55 75.60 -57.44
CA LEU A 814 -65.21 77.01 -57.61
C LEU A 814 -66.37 77.92 -57.14
N ALA A 815 -66.46 78.10 -55.83
CA ALA A 815 -67.45 78.93 -55.15
C ALA A 815 -66.87 80.24 -54.62
N GLN A 816 -67.74 81.20 -54.28
CA GLN A 816 -67.33 82.46 -53.66
C GLN A 816 -66.77 82.27 -52.24
N PRO A 817 -65.68 82.98 -51.84
CA PRO A 817 -64.85 83.86 -52.66
C PRO A 817 -64.01 83.09 -53.69
N LEU A 818 -64.13 83.45 -54.98
CA LEU A 818 -63.52 82.68 -56.09
C LEU A 818 -62.00 82.57 -55.96
N LYS A 819 -61.33 83.60 -55.40
CA LYS A 819 -59.87 83.60 -55.22
C LYS A 819 -59.38 82.42 -54.37
N ASP A 820 -60.09 82.10 -53.28
CA ASP A 820 -59.66 81.07 -52.33
C ASP A 820 -59.97 79.66 -52.86
N SER A 821 -61.13 79.47 -53.48
CA SER A 821 -61.50 78.20 -54.13
C SER A 821 -60.62 77.92 -55.35
N LEU A 822 -60.31 78.94 -56.16
CA LEU A 822 -59.40 78.84 -57.29
C LEU A 822 -57.97 78.52 -56.86
N THR A 823 -57.47 79.15 -55.78
CA THR A 823 -56.13 78.86 -55.24
C THR A 823 -56.02 77.40 -54.80
N ARG A 824 -57.01 76.90 -54.05
CA ARG A 824 -57.05 75.49 -53.61
C ARG A 824 -57.16 74.51 -54.79
N LYS A 825 -58.07 74.78 -55.73
CA LYS A 825 -58.26 73.93 -56.92
C LYS A 825 -57.01 73.92 -57.80
N THR A 826 -56.37 75.07 -58.03
CA THR A 826 -55.11 75.18 -58.79
C THR A 826 -53.97 74.40 -58.13
N ALA A 827 -53.84 74.47 -56.81
CA ALA A 827 -52.82 73.69 -56.10
C ALA A 827 -53.09 72.16 -56.21
N ALA A 828 -54.34 71.73 -56.07
CA ALA A 828 -54.74 70.34 -56.23
C ALA A 828 -54.54 69.82 -57.67
N MET A 829 -54.85 70.66 -58.66
CA MET A 829 -54.58 70.43 -60.08
C MET A 829 -53.08 70.21 -60.33
N GLN A 830 -52.23 71.13 -59.86
CA GLN A 830 -50.77 71.03 -60.02
C GLN A 830 -50.21 69.76 -59.35
N ALA A 831 -50.68 69.42 -58.15
CA ALA A 831 -50.30 68.19 -57.47
C ALA A 831 -50.72 66.93 -58.24
N THR A 832 -51.93 66.93 -58.83
CA THR A 832 -52.44 65.82 -59.63
C THR A 832 -51.67 65.67 -60.94
N VAL A 833 -51.38 66.77 -61.63
CA VAL A 833 -50.53 66.79 -62.84
C VAL A 833 -49.16 66.17 -62.53
N GLN A 834 -48.52 66.52 -61.42
CA GLN A 834 -47.24 65.92 -61.02
C GLN A 834 -47.33 64.40 -60.79
N LYS A 835 -48.43 63.91 -60.20
CA LYS A 835 -48.67 62.46 -60.01
C LYS A 835 -48.91 61.73 -61.35
N LEU A 836 -49.67 62.35 -62.27
CA LEU A 836 -49.88 61.81 -63.62
C LEU A 836 -48.57 61.78 -64.42
N GLN A 837 -47.80 62.87 -64.39
CA GLN A 837 -46.48 62.93 -65.03
C GLN A 837 -45.50 61.89 -64.48
N ARG A 838 -45.53 61.61 -63.16
CA ARG A 838 -44.75 60.51 -62.57
C ARG A 838 -45.13 59.17 -63.17
N THR A 839 -46.42 58.91 -63.36
CA THR A 839 -46.94 57.68 -63.99
C THR A 839 -46.42 57.56 -65.43
N LEU A 840 -46.51 58.64 -66.22
CA LEU A 840 -45.97 58.69 -67.59
C LEU A 840 -44.46 58.40 -67.64
N GLY A 841 -43.72 58.87 -66.64
CA GLY A 841 -42.27 58.64 -66.53
C GLY A 841 -41.86 57.17 -66.42
N TYR A 842 -42.77 56.26 -66.07
CA TYR A 842 -42.48 54.82 -66.07
C TYR A 842 -42.48 54.19 -67.47
N GLY A 843 -43.24 54.74 -68.42
CA GLY A 843 -43.33 54.24 -69.79
C GLY A 843 -43.99 52.86 -69.92
N ILE A 844 -44.82 52.44 -68.95
CA ILE A 844 -45.62 51.21 -69.05
C ILE A 844 -46.85 51.51 -69.91
N ALA A 845 -46.99 50.83 -71.05
CA ALA A 845 -47.94 51.21 -72.11
C ALA A 845 -49.38 51.42 -71.59
N GLU A 846 -49.92 50.45 -70.85
CA GLU A 846 -51.29 50.51 -70.31
C GLU A 846 -51.51 51.67 -69.31
N ASP A 847 -50.52 51.93 -68.44
CA ASP A 847 -50.62 53.02 -67.46
C ASP A 847 -50.34 54.39 -68.10
N THR A 848 -49.54 54.44 -69.17
CA THR A 848 -49.16 55.66 -69.89
C THR A 848 -50.34 56.21 -70.66
N THR A 849 -51.05 55.37 -71.41
CA THR A 849 -52.26 55.76 -72.14
C THR A 849 -53.37 56.18 -71.18
N ALA A 850 -53.50 55.47 -70.04
CA ALA A 850 -54.40 55.83 -68.96
C ALA A 850 -54.08 57.21 -68.38
N ALA A 851 -52.85 57.43 -67.91
CA ALA A 851 -52.44 58.70 -67.30
C ALA A 851 -52.52 59.88 -68.29
N THR A 852 -52.25 59.65 -69.58
CA THR A 852 -52.35 60.70 -70.61
C THR A 852 -53.81 61.09 -70.84
N PHE A 853 -54.73 60.12 -70.86
CA PHE A 853 -56.17 60.40 -70.91
C PHE A 853 -56.63 61.19 -69.67
N GLU A 854 -56.26 60.73 -68.47
CA GLU A 854 -56.63 61.41 -67.20
C GLU A 854 -56.07 62.84 -67.16
N LEU A 855 -54.89 63.08 -67.72
CA LEU A 855 -54.30 64.42 -67.80
C LEU A 855 -55.14 65.35 -68.69
N GLY A 856 -55.59 64.86 -69.84
CA GLY A 856 -56.48 65.61 -70.73
C GLY A 856 -57.83 65.89 -70.07
N ALA A 857 -58.43 64.87 -69.45
CA ALA A 857 -59.69 64.98 -68.74
C ALA A 857 -59.61 65.96 -67.56
N LEU A 858 -58.50 65.96 -66.82
CA LEU A 858 -58.24 66.88 -65.72
C LEU A 858 -58.19 68.35 -66.19
N TYR A 859 -57.49 68.63 -67.29
CA TYR A 859 -57.46 69.98 -67.88
C TYR A 859 -58.83 70.42 -68.38
N GLU A 860 -59.56 69.54 -69.05
CA GLU A 860 -60.93 69.79 -69.52
C GLU A 860 -61.89 70.06 -68.35
N ASP A 861 -61.87 69.23 -67.31
CA ASP A 861 -62.72 69.36 -66.12
C ASP A 861 -62.44 70.69 -65.40
N PHE A 862 -61.17 71.10 -65.27
CA PHE A 862 -60.83 72.40 -64.68
C PHE A 862 -61.30 73.56 -65.56
N ALA A 863 -61.06 73.52 -66.87
CA ALA A 863 -61.50 74.55 -67.82
C ALA A 863 -63.02 74.74 -67.75
N ASN A 864 -63.76 73.62 -67.75
CA ASN A 864 -65.20 73.61 -67.59
C ASN A 864 -65.62 74.17 -66.22
N ALA A 865 -64.98 73.76 -65.12
CA ALA A 865 -65.28 74.30 -63.80
C ALA A 865 -65.10 75.83 -63.75
N LEU A 866 -64.08 76.38 -64.42
CA LEU A 866 -63.82 77.81 -64.47
C LEU A 866 -64.92 78.57 -65.25
N MET A 867 -65.31 78.05 -66.43
CA MET A 867 -66.39 78.59 -67.25
C MET A 867 -67.76 78.57 -66.53
N HIS A 868 -67.98 77.58 -65.68
CA HIS A 868 -69.22 77.40 -64.93
C HIS A 868 -69.15 77.95 -63.48
N SER A 869 -68.04 78.59 -63.10
CA SER A 869 -67.84 79.12 -61.75
C SER A 869 -68.88 80.18 -61.35
N GLN A 870 -69.10 80.36 -60.05
CA GLN A 870 -70.07 81.35 -59.54
C GLN A 870 -69.63 82.78 -59.90
N ARG A 871 -70.52 83.53 -60.56
CA ARG A 871 -70.27 84.95 -60.86
C ARG A 871 -70.56 85.81 -59.62
N PRO A 872 -69.75 86.86 -59.35
CA PRO A 872 -70.15 87.94 -58.45
C PRO A 872 -71.45 88.59 -58.97
N ALA A 873 -72.17 89.33 -58.12
CA ALA A 873 -73.41 90.01 -58.51
C ALA A 873 -73.13 91.17 -59.50
N LEU A 874 -73.00 90.85 -60.79
CA LEU A 874 -72.69 91.74 -61.90
C LEU A 874 -73.83 91.70 -62.94
N GLY A 875 -74.08 92.81 -63.63
CA GLY A 875 -75.09 92.91 -64.69
C GLY A 875 -74.54 93.57 -65.96
N GLY A 876 -75.22 93.38 -67.10
CA GLY A 876 -74.88 94.03 -68.37
C GLY A 876 -73.45 93.75 -68.85
N ASP A 877 -72.75 94.80 -69.28
CA ASP A 877 -71.41 94.71 -69.88
C ASP A 877 -70.34 94.17 -68.91
N GLU A 878 -70.49 94.41 -67.60
CA GLU A 878 -69.54 93.91 -66.57
C GLU A 878 -69.59 92.37 -66.47
N LEU A 879 -70.78 91.78 -66.59
CA LEU A 879 -70.93 90.31 -66.62
C LEU A 879 -70.36 89.72 -67.91
N ALA A 880 -70.52 90.41 -69.05
CA ALA A 880 -69.94 90.00 -70.33
C ALA A 880 -68.41 90.06 -70.31
N GLN A 881 -67.82 91.14 -69.78
CA GLN A 881 -66.37 91.27 -69.58
C GLN A 881 -65.84 90.23 -68.59
N TYR A 882 -66.58 89.93 -67.52
CA TYR A 882 -66.18 88.89 -66.56
C TYR A 882 -66.22 87.48 -67.16
N ASN A 883 -67.25 87.15 -67.96
CA ASN A 883 -67.31 85.88 -68.68
C ASN A 883 -66.18 85.78 -69.73
N LEU A 884 -65.84 86.88 -70.41
CA LEU A 884 -64.70 86.91 -71.33
C LEU A 884 -63.38 86.67 -70.57
N LEU A 885 -63.19 87.26 -69.40
CA LEU A 885 -62.01 87.00 -68.56
C LEU A 885 -61.95 85.53 -68.08
N LEU A 886 -63.08 84.92 -67.72
CA LEU A 886 -63.11 83.49 -67.38
C LEU A 886 -62.74 82.62 -68.59
N GLN A 887 -63.23 82.99 -69.78
CA GLN A 887 -62.89 82.32 -71.04
C GLN A 887 -61.41 82.46 -71.39
N GLU A 888 -60.83 83.67 -71.31
CA GLU A 888 -59.40 83.91 -71.51
C GLU A 888 -58.51 83.09 -70.56
N LYS A 889 -59.04 82.72 -69.38
CA LYS A 889 -58.34 81.85 -68.43
C LYS A 889 -58.62 80.36 -68.64
N ALA A 890 -59.77 79.99 -69.22
CA ALA A 890 -60.15 78.61 -69.50
C ALA A 890 -59.58 78.09 -70.83
N ASP A 891 -59.47 78.94 -71.86
CA ASP A 891 -58.98 78.56 -73.19
C ASP A 891 -57.60 77.90 -73.16
N PRO A 892 -56.60 78.41 -72.40
CA PRO A 892 -55.31 77.74 -72.29
C PRO A 892 -55.40 76.33 -71.68
N LEU A 893 -56.40 76.06 -70.82
CA LEU A 893 -56.61 74.72 -70.24
C LEU A 893 -57.27 73.78 -71.24
N PHE A 894 -58.24 74.26 -72.04
CA PHE A 894 -58.79 73.48 -73.16
C PHE A 894 -57.72 73.10 -74.20
N ASP A 895 -56.80 74.03 -74.51
CA ASP A 895 -55.67 73.74 -75.39
C ASP A 895 -54.74 72.65 -74.82
N GLN A 896 -54.50 72.65 -73.50
CA GLN A 896 -53.72 71.60 -72.84
C GLN A 896 -54.47 70.25 -72.82
N ALA A 897 -55.80 70.27 -72.64
CA ALA A 897 -56.63 69.07 -72.72
C ALA A 897 -56.55 68.42 -74.11
N ILE A 898 -56.71 69.23 -75.17
CA ILE A 898 -56.57 68.78 -76.56
C ILE A 898 -55.18 68.19 -76.79
N LYS A 899 -54.11 68.90 -76.42
CA LYS A 899 -52.73 68.40 -76.58
C LYS A 899 -52.48 67.08 -75.85
N ALA A 900 -53.00 66.91 -74.64
CA ALA A 900 -52.88 65.66 -73.91
C ALA A 900 -53.61 64.51 -74.62
N HIS A 901 -54.85 64.73 -75.07
CA HIS A 901 -55.58 63.69 -75.82
C HIS A 901 -54.97 63.40 -77.19
N GLU A 902 -54.42 64.40 -77.89
CA GLU A 902 -53.64 64.21 -79.14
C GLU A 902 -52.38 63.39 -78.89
N ALA A 903 -51.66 63.66 -77.80
CA ALA A 903 -50.51 62.87 -77.39
C ALA A 903 -50.90 61.42 -77.12
N ASN A 904 -52.07 61.17 -76.55
CA ASN A 904 -52.57 59.82 -76.35
C ASN A 904 -52.93 59.12 -77.66
N LEU A 905 -53.58 59.84 -78.59
CA LEU A 905 -53.92 59.36 -79.94
C LEU A 905 -52.66 59.01 -80.75
N ALA A 906 -51.54 59.70 -80.56
CA ALA A 906 -50.30 59.43 -81.25
C ALA A 906 -49.75 57.99 -80.99
N HIS A 907 -50.13 57.35 -79.88
CA HIS A 907 -49.75 55.96 -79.58
C HIS A 907 -50.35 54.93 -80.56
N VAL A 908 -51.39 55.27 -81.31
CA VAL A 908 -51.93 54.40 -82.37
C VAL A 908 -50.88 54.09 -83.43
N GLY A 909 -50.05 55.08 -83.79
CA GLY A 909 -48.93 54.89 -84.72
C GLY A 909 -47.84 53.94 -84.21
N GLN A 910 -47.85 53.64 -82.91
CA GLN A 910 -46.95 52.70 -82.24
C GLN A 910 -47.61 51.32 -82.01
N GLY A 911 -48.81 51.09 -82.54
CA GLY A 911 -49.56 49.85 -82.40
C GLY A 911 -50.34 49.70 -81.09
N VAL A 912 -50.50 50.78 -80.31
CA VAL A 912 -51.24 50.77 -79.05
C VAL A 912 -52.60 51.44 -79.23
N TYR A 913 -53.67 50.65 -79.16
CA TYR A 913 -55.05 51.14 -79.14
C TYR A 913 -55.82 50.42 -78.03
N ASP A 914 -55.97 51.10 -76.90
CA ASP A 914 -56.73 50.61 -75.75
C ASP A 914 -57.93 51.50 -75.45
N LYS A 915 -58.65 51.19 -74.37
CA LYS A 915 -59.83 51.94 -73.97
C LYS A 915 -59.55 53.43 -73.68
N TRP A 916 -58.35 53.78 -73.22
CA TRP A 916 -58.00 55.16 -72.86
C TRP A 916 -57.64 56.00 -74.08
N VAL A 917 -56.97 55.39 -75.07
CA VAL A 917 -56.78 55.98 -76.39
C VAL A 917 -58.15 56.21 -77.05
N ALA A 918 -59.05 55.22 -77.02
CA ALA A 918 -60.40 55.36 -77.56
C ALA A 918 -61.20 56.49 -76.86
N GLN A 919 -61.10 56.61 -75.53
CA GLN A 919 -61.72 57.71 -74.80
C GLN A 919 -61.11 59.07 -75.12
N SER A 920 -59.81 59.14 -75.39
CA SER A 920 -59.14 60.37 -75.84
C SER A 920 -59.62 60.81 -77.22
N VAL A 921 -59.85 59.87 -78.14
CA VAL A 921 -60.47 60.16 -79.46
C VAL A 921 -61.88 60.74 -79.28
N ALA A 922 -62.68 60.15 -78.39
CA ALA A 922 -64.02 60.66 -78.10
C ALA A 922 -63.98 62.08 -77.48
N ALA A 923 -63.03 62.35 -76.58
CA ALA A 923 -62.82 63.67 -76.01
C ALA A 923 -62.38 64.70 -77.06
N LEU A 924 -61.47 64.34 -77.98
CA LEU A 924 -61.03 65.21 -79.08
C LEU A 924 -62.17 65.55 -80.04
N ALA A 925 -63.04 64.59 -80.34
CA ALA A 925 -64.23 64.83 -81.16
C ALA A 925 -65.20 65.83 -80.51
N ARG A 926 -65.23 65.90 -79.16
CA ARG A 926 -66.01 66.89 -78.40
C ARG A 926 -65.32 68.26 -78.32
N LEU A 927 -64.03 68.28 -78.01
CA LEU A 927 -63.25 69.50 -77.75
C LEU A 927 -62.86 70.25 -79.04
N ALA A 928 -62.55 69.52 -80.11
CA ALA A 928 -62.13 70.08 -81.40
C ALA A 928 -62.85 69.36 -82.57
N PRO A 929 -64.20 69.46 -82.66
CA PRO A 929 -65.00 68.71 -83.61
C PRO A 929 -64.60 68.95 -85.06
N GLY A 930 -64.19 70.17 -85.42
CA GLY A 930 -63.74 70.50 -86.79
C GLY A 930 -62.50 69.72 -87.24
N LEU A 931 -61.68 69.24 -86.31
CA LEU A 931 -60.47 68.47 -86.58
C LEU A 931 -60.72 66.96 -86.48
N TYR A 932 -61.47 66.53 -85.45
CA TYR A 932 -61.53 65.12 -85.03
C TYR A 932 -62.92 64.45 -85.18
N ALA A 933 -64.02 65.20 -85.27
CA ALA A 933 -65.37 64.64 -85.49
C ALA A 933 -65.67 64.42 -86.99
N LYS A 934 -64.67 63.96 -87.75
CA LYS A 934 -64.80 63.72 -89.19
C LYS A 934 -65.43 62.36 -89.42
N HIS A 935 -66.51 62.35 -90.21
CA HIS A 935 -67.16 61.11 -90.66
C HIS A 935 -66.59 60.78 -92.03
N GLU A 936 -66.03 59.58 -92.21
CA GLU A 936 -65.64 59.13 -93.54
C GLU A 936 -66.88 58.98 -94.42
N LYS A 937 -66.88 59.65 -95.58
CA LYS A 937 -67.75 59.30 -96.70
C LYS A 937 -66.93 58.40 -97.61
N SER A 938 -67.12 57.09 -97.54
CA SER A 938 -66.58 56.19 -98.55
C SER A 938 -67.42 56.31 -99.82
N GLU A 939 -66.85 56.87 -100.88
CA GLU A 939 -67.46 56.89 -102.21
C GLU A 939 -66.82 55.76 -103.02
N ALA A 940 -67.57 54.69 -103.28
CA ALA A 940 -67.12 53.60 -104.14
C ALA A 940 -67.26 54.03 -105.60
N SER A 941 -66.23 54.68 -106.16
CA SER A 941 -66.13 54.89 -107.60
C SER A 941 -65.25 53.79 -108.23
N TYR A 942 -65.92 52.90 -108.95
CA TYR A 942 -65.32 52.05 -109.96
C TYR A 942 -65.31 52.87 -111.25
N ASP A 943 -64.13 53.17 -111.79
CA ASP A 943 -64.02 53.50 -113.21
C ASP A 943 -62.75 52.90 -113.82
N HIS A 944 -63.02 52.08 -114.84
CA HIS A 944 -62.10 51.48 -115.81
C HIS A 944 -61.32 52.57 -116.59
N LEU A 945 -60.11 52.40 -117.13
CA LEU A 945 -59.63 51.48 -118.18
C LEU A 945 -58.10 51.70 -118.33
N HIS A 946 -57.28 50.66 -118.46
CA HIS A 946 -56.77 50.10 -119.74
C HIS A 946 -55.52 49.25 -119.54
#